data_AF-A0A2S5TJH1-F1
#
_entry.id   AF-A0A2S5TJH1-F1
#
_cell.length_a   1.000
_cell.length_b   1.000
_cell.length_c   1.000
_cell.angle_alpha   90.00
_cell.angle_beta   90.00
_cell.angle_gamma   90.00
#
_symmetry.space_group_name_H-M   'P 1'
#
loop_
_entity.id
_entity.type
_entity.pdbx_description
1 polymer ?
#
loop_
_entity_poly.entity_id
_entity_poly.type
_entity_poly.pdbx_seq_one_letter_code
_entity_poly.pdbx_strand_id
1 'polypeptide(L)'
;MNTSTATNAYGYRLQGDPVPLIPEGKGLAGPVTASRWRRTALVYLALVALGTLLAWGPDPQWASLGLGLVVPGGGFLFHAGGAGAALLHLGLFAGTLLLFLLALFLWVATGNILAPVLVWLGSAAAAAAMDHGSGAAGIVSMAAMCRSGALATAAFWTDARAWLPAGALASLGLVVMAMRRRLPWLRAERERINHYLAGKRTTITTVLDHATGLPKVEPLKEQDLPLWRFLLDRSLQPVPDFGGFDIIDEFREAAKRYQVCNLSYMLGMHSYTRTPAFRGYMDQGQQNLARKMMDHRAWSYWRLENLWGNLRSDPDPFARDNIMYYGWYGGMLGIDLCNTGNERFSRPGSIRLEHPNGEVYESSFTDICQIIRRNMAASDFCLFPCEPRWIYPICNNFGALSLKCHDRHFGTNWWEEVRERYQASLENEFVTQNGRITAIRDYYTGMTVPALTATMADAVTALFIHPVLPELARRSWEIVRHDLIRVGRGGVELKVNGWDKIDFGNYRRSLLTTYALVAASAREMGDDEVADGLLARIDSEFDSEVTGGVRHYKGGSVSAHAVIHAARVLRGNGFHDLVSVGMPEPWRRGPLLQEAPYPQVLVAGAVSDGQALFLRLAPGAGGGRFPLGLSQLRPDAEYCVIGGTGTRLRADGQGRASLHVDLDRLQDLRVVPVQ
;
A
#
# COMPACT_ATOMS: atom_id res chain seq x y z
N MET A 1 -21.08 1.70 -23.59
CA MET A 1 -21.94 0.58 -24.05
C MET A 1 -21.83 -0.50 -22.99
N ASN A 2 -22.89 -0.72 -22.20
CA ASN A 2 -22.91 -1.76 -21.16
C ASN A 2 -23.05 -3.12 -21.85
N THR A 3 -21.93 -3.76 -22.20
CA THR A 3 -21.91 -5.22 -22.24
C THR A 3 -22.14 -5.66 -20.80
N SER A 4 -23.35 -6.11 -20.49
CA SER A 4 -23.65 -6.70 -19.17
C SER A 4 -22.65 -7.81 -18.93
N THR A 5 -21.75 -7.64 -17.96
CA THR A 5 -20.82 -8.68 -17.54
C THR A 5 -21.62 -9.94 -17.19
N ALA A 6 -21.36 -11.06 -17.86
CA ALA A 6 -22.07 -12.29 -17.55
C ALA A 6 -21.66 -12.79 -16.16
N THR A 7 -22.59 -12.75 -15.21
CA THR A 7 -22.42 -13.31 -13.86
C THR A 7 -23.30 -14.53 -13.68
N ASN A 8 -22.91 -15.43 -12.78
CA ASN A 8 -23.81 -16.50 -12.34
C ASN A 8 -24.84 -15.99 -11.31
N ALA A 9 -25.68 -16.90 -10.80
CA ALA A 9 -26.74 -16.59 -9.84
C ALA A 9 -26.25 -15.97 -8.51
N TYR A 10 -24.98 -16.15 -8.15
CA TYR A 10 -24.39 -15.59 -6.95
C TYR A 10 -23.61 -14.29 -7.21
N GLY A 11 -23.52 -13.83 -8.46
CA GLY A 11 -22.78 -12.62 -8.83
C GLY A 11 -21.30 -12.85 -9.18
N TYR A 12 -20.82 -14.10 -9.25
CA TYR A 12 -19.46 -14.39 -9.70
C TYR A 12 -19.33 -14.15 -11.21
N ARG A 13 -18.23 -13.54 -11.64
CA ARG A 13 -17.99 -13.17 -13.04
C ARG A 13 -17.56 -14.38 -13.85
N LEU A 14 -18.32 -14.69 -14.90
CA LEU A 14 -18.05 -15.79 -15.84
C LEU A 14 -17.39 -15.31 -17.14
N GLN A 15 -17.54 -14.03 -17.47
CA GLN A 15 -16.96 -13.42 -18.65
C GLN A 15 -16.23 -12.13 -18.28
N GLY A 16 -15.07 -11.92 -18.90
CA GLY A 16 -14.31 -10.69 -18.73
C GLY A 16 -14.78 -9.58 -19.67
N ASP A 17 -14.83 -8.36 -19.16
CA ASP A 17 -15.09 -7.16 -19.94
C ASP A 17 -13.81 -6.66 -20.61
N PRO A 18 -13.88 -5.92 -21.72
CA PRO A 18 -12.71 -5.31 -22.34
C PRO A 18 -11.94 -4.44 -21.33
N VAL A 19 -10.61 -4.60 -21.29
CA VAL A 19 -9.74 -3.76 -20.45
C VAL A 19 -9.75 -2.33 -21.01
N PRO A 20 -9.95 -1.30 -20.17
CA PRO A 20 -9.94 0.08 -20.65
C PRO A 20 -8.57 0.44 -21.20
N LEU A 21 -8.54 1.17 -22.31
CA LEU A 21 -7.30 1.70 -22.87
C LEU A 21 -6.80 2.88 -22.03
N ILE A 22 -5.54 3.26 -22.23
CA ILE A 22 -5.01 4.52 -21.69
C ILE A 22 -5.60 5.67 -22.52
N PRO A 23 -6.21 6.71 -21.89
CA PRO A 23 -6.87 7.79 -22.63
C PRO A 23 -5.94 8.54 -23.61
N GLU A 24 -6.41 8.78 -24.84
CA GLU A 24 -5.65 9.48 -25.89
C GLU A 24 -5.41 10.97 -25.58
N GLY A 25 -6.31 11.61 -24.84
CA GLY A 25 -6.17 13.00 -24.39
C GLY A 25 -5.22 13.19 -23.19
N LYS A 26 -4.65 12.11 -22.65
CA LYS A 26 -3.88 12.16 -21.40
C LYS A 26 -2.59 12.97 -21.54
N GLY A 27 -2.47 14.05 -20.75
CA GLY A 27 -1.28 14.89 -20.65
C GLY A 27 -0.20 14.34 -19.71
N LEU A 28 0.88 15.11 -19.49
CA LEU A 28 1.94 14.76 -18.53
C LEU A 28 1.46 14.79 -17.07
N ALA A 29 0.39 15.51 -16.81
CA ALA A 29 -0.22 15.71 -15.52
C ALA A 29 -1.72 15.91 -15.70
N GLY A 30 -2.51 15.47 -14.72
CA GLY A 30 -3.92 15.82 -14.61
C GLY A 30 -4.12 17.30 -14.26
N PRO A 31 -5.36 17.81 -14.34
CA PRO A 31 -5.67 19.22 -14.10
C PRO A 31 -5.22 19.73 -12.72
N VAL A 32 -5.38 18.93 -11.66
CA VAL A 32 -5.00 19.32 -10.30
C VAL A 32 -3.48 19.39 -10.21
N THR A 33 -2.79 18.32 -10.62
CA THR A 33 -1.31 18.27 -10.65
C THR A 33 -0.73 19.42 -11.47
N ALA A 34 -1.26 19.69 -12.66
CA ALA A 34 -0.80 20.80 -13.50
C ALA A 34 -1.01 22.15 -12.83
N SER A 35 -2.12 22.34 -12.11
CA SER A 35 -2.35 23.55 -11.32
C SER A 35 -1.34 23.69 -10.17
N ARG A 36 -0.98 22.59 -9.49
CA ARG A 36 0.03 22.60 -8.43
C ARG A 36 1.42 22.88 -8.99
N TRP A 37 1.80 22.26 -10.10
CA TRP A 37 3.07 22.55 -10.81
C TRP A 37 3.19 24.03 -11.19
N ARG A 38 2.14 24.62 -11.77
CA ARG A 38 2.14 26.06 -12.11
C ARG A 38 2.29 26.94 -10.87
N ARG A 39 1.54 26.65 -9.80
CA ARG A 39 1.64 27.39 -8.54
C ARG A 39 3.04 27.30 -7.95
N THR A 40 3.62 26.10 -7.89
CA THR A 40 4.97 25.88 -7.36
C THR A 40 6.03 26.60 -8.20
N ALA A 41 5.91 26.54 -9.54
CA ALA A 41 6.80 27.27 -10.43
C ALA A 41 6.69 28.79 -10.21
N LEU A 42 5.48 29.34 -10.07
CA LEU A 42 5.27 30.77 -9.79
C LEU A 42 5.85 31.20 -8.44
N VAL A 43 5.65 30.39 -7.40
CA VAL A 43 6.25 30.65 -6.07
C VAL A 43 7.77 30.64 -6.15
N TYR A 44 8.36 29.65 -6.84
CA TYR A 44 9.81 29.60 -7.01
C TYR A 44 10.33 30.77 -7.85
N LEU A 45 9.66 31.14 -8.93
CA LEU A 45 10.01 32.33 -9.74
C LEU A 45 9.93 33.62 -8.92
N ALA A 46 8.96 33.75 -8.02
CA ALA A 46 8.88 34.88 -7.10
C ALA A 46 10.05 34.89 -6.10
N LEU A 47 10.46 33.72 -5.58
CA LEU A 47 11.65 33.61 -4.73
C LEU A 47 12.93 33.96 -5.48
N VAL A 48 13.09 33.50 -6.73
CA VAL A 48 14.22 33.87 -7.58
C VAL A 48 14.23 35.37 -7.87
N ALA A 49 13.08 35.97 -8.18
CA ALA A 49 12.96 37.40 -8.42
C ALA A 49 13.29 38.22 -7.16
N LEU A 50 12.71 37.88 -6.01
CA LEU A 50 13.00 38.52 -4.73
C LEU A 50 14.47 38.36 -4.33
N GLY A 51 15.00 37.14 -4.42
CA GLY A 51 16.39 36.83 -4.14
C GLY A 51 17.35 37.62 -5.05
N THR A 52 17.00 37.77 -6.34
CA THR A 52 17.76 38.59 -7.28
C THR A 52 17.68 40.08 -6.91
N LEU A 53 16.50 40.60 -6.60
CA LEU A 53 16.34 42.00 -6.18
C LEU A 53 17.19 42.32 -4.93
N LEU A 54 17.20 41.41 -3.95
CA LEU A 54 18.04 41.53 -2.76
C LEU A 54 19.54 41.40 -3.08
N ALA A 55 19.91 40.46 -3.96
CA ALA A 55 21.29 40.27 -4.44
C ALA A 55 21.90 41.55 -5.05
N TRP A 56 21.08 42.37 -5.69
CA TRP A 56 21.48 43.64 -6.30
C TRP A 56 21.29 44.87 -5.39
N GLY A 57 20.89 44.65 -4.14
CA GLY A 57 20.80 45.69 -3.12
C GLY A 57 22.16 46.26 -2.72
N PRO A 58 22.17 47.41 -2.00
CA PRO A 58 23.40 48.09 -1.60
C PRO A 58 24.14 47.40 -0.45
N ASP A 59 23.49 46.48 0.25
CA ASP A 59 24.00 45.86 1.48
C ASP A 59 24.49 44.42 1.21
N PRO A 60 25.76 44.09 1.53
CA PRO A 60 26.31 42.74 1.37
C PRO A 60 25.53 41.63 2.07
N GLN A 61 24.93 41.91 3.23
CA GLN A 61 24.17 40.92 4.00
C GLN A 61 22.87 40.57 3.27
N TRP A 62 22.16 41.59 2.77
CA TRP A 62 20.97 41.41 1.93
C TRP A 62 21.33 40.74 0.61
N ALA A 63 22.51 41.01 0.05
CA ALA A 63 22.95 40.38 -1.19
C ALA A 63 23.20 38.88 -1.02
N SER A 64 23.91 38.50 0.04
CA SER A 64 24.15 37.10 0.43
C SER A 64 22.84 36.37 0.76
N LEU A 65 21.96 36.99 1.55
CA LEU A 65 20.63 36.45 1.85
C LEU A 65 19.84 36.20 0.56
N GLY A 66 19.82 37.18 -0.33
CA GLY A 66 19.13 37.12 -1.62
C GLY A 66 19.57 35.94 -2.46
N LEU A 67 20.87 35.69 -2.57
CA LEU A 67 21.41 34.52 -3.28
C LEU A 67 21.08 33.20 -2.58
N GLY A 68 21.01 33.19 -1.24
CA GLY A 68 20.53 32.06 -0.46
C GLY A 68 19.05 31.72 -0.68
N LEU A 69 18.22 32.70 -1.08
CA LEU A 69 16.81 32.44 -1.46
C LEU A 69 16.67 31.79 -2.84
N VAL A 70 17.60 32.05 -3.77
CA VAL A 70 17.55 31.51 -5.14
C VAL A 70 17.80 30.00 -5.16
N VAL A 71 18.82 29.54 -4.42
CA VAL A 71 19.22 28.13 -4.30
C VAL A 71 19.71 27.88 -2.86
N PRO A 72 19.43 26.73 -2.23
CA PRO A 72 19.98 26.39 -0.92
C PRO A 72 21.51 26.55 -0.88
N GLY A 73 22.01 27.33 0.08
CA GLY A 73 23.44 27.63 0.23
C GLY A 73 24.00 28.66 -0.77
N GLY A 74 23.19 29.20 -1.67
CA GLY A 74 23.64 30.13 -2.72
C GLY A 74 24.33 31.40 -2.18
N GLY A 75 23.97 31.84 -0.97
CA GLY A 75 24.61 32.97 -0.30
C GLY A 75 26.10 32.76 -0.02
N PHE A 76 26.56 31.52 0.23
CA PHE A 76 27.99 31.26 0.44
C PHE A 76 28.83 31.56 -0.82
N LEU A 77 28.24 31.45 -2.01
CA LEU A 77 28.93 31.75 -3.27
C LEU A 77 29.24 33.25 -3.42
N PHE A 78 28.50 34.13 -2.73
CA PHE A 78 28.80 35.56 -2.70
C PHE A 78 30.18 35.84 -2.10
N HIS A 79 30.56 35.08 -1.08
CA HIS A 79 31.82 35.21 -0.35
C HIS A 79 32.99 34.44 -0.99
N ALA A 80 32.72 33.61 -2.01
CA ALA A 80 33.72 32.78 -2.67
C ALA A 80 34.69 33.57 -3.59
N GLY A 81 34.43 34.86 -3.84
CA GLY A 81 35.28 35.71 -4.69
C GLY A 81 36.56 36.27 -4.02
N GLY A 82 36.74 36.08 -2.71
CA GLY A 82 37.91 36.59 -1.98
C GLY A 82 39.14 35.66 -2.01
N ALA A 83 40.34 36.23 -2.13
CA ALA A 83 41.62 35.54 -2.39
C ALA A 83 42.17 34.61 -1.27
N GLY A 84 41.34 34.12 -0.35
CA GLY A 84 41.79 33.21 0.72
C GLY A 84 40.74 32.24 1.27
N ALA A 85 39.45 32.42 0.95
CA ALA A 85 38.35 31.65 1.55
C ALA A 85 37.43 30.95 0.51
N ALA A 86 37.78 30.99 -0.78
CA ALA A 86 36.97 30.41 -1.85
C ALA A 86 36.65 28.92 -1.64
N LEU A 87 37.66 28.11 -1.28
CA LEU A 87 37.47 26.66 -1.05
C LEU A 87 36.52 26.36 0.11
N LEU A 88 36.59 27.15 1.20
CA LEU A 88 35.69 26.99 2.34
C LEU A 88 34.24 27.25 1.94
N HIS A 89 33.98 28.34 1.22
CA HIS A 89 32.63 28.74 0.83
C HIS A 89 32.02 27.84 -0.24
N LEU A 90 32.84 27.35 -1.18
CA LEU A 90 32.45 26.28 -2.09
C LEU A 90 32.11 24.99 -1.32
N GLY A 91 32.89 24.66 -0.28
CA GLY A 91 32.61 23.54 0.62
C GLY A 91 31.30 23.71 1.39
N LEU A 92 31.01 24.90 1.91
CA LEU A 92 29.75 25.22 2.60
C LEU A 92 28.54 25.15 1.67
N PHE A 93 28.68 25.65 0.44
CA PHE A 93 27.64 25.51 -0.59
C PHE A 93 27.38 24.03 -0.91
N ALA A 94 28.41 23.25 -1.22
CA ALA A 94 28.29 21.83 -1.52
C ALA A 94 27.73 21.03 -0.33
N GLY A 95 28.20 21.32 0.88
CA GLY A 95 27.69 20.73 2.12
C GLY A 95 26.23 21.07 2.38
N THR A 96 25.80 22.29 2.07
CA THR A 96 24.39 22.70 2.16
C THR A 96 23.53 21.95 1.15
N LEU A 97 23.99 21.77 -0.10
CA LEU A 97 23.26 20.97 -1.08
C LEU A 97 23.11 19.52 -0.62
N LEU A 98 24.16 18.92 -0.06
CA LEU A 98 24.10 17.57 0.50
C LEU A 98 23.12 17.49 1.68
N LEU A 99 23.18 18.46 2.61
CA LEU A 99 22.26 18.53 3.74
C LEU A 99 20.81 18.75 3.28
N PHE A 100 20.61 19.52 2.21
CA PHE A 100 19.30 19.74 1.62
C PHE A 100 18.75 18.46 0.97
N LEU A 101 19.60 17.67 0.29
CA LEU A 101 19.22 16.35 -0.22
C LEU A 101 18.84 15.39 0.92
N LEU A 102 19.58 15.39 2.03
CA LEU A 102 19.22 14.62 3.23
C LEU A 102 17.89 15.09 3.83
N ALA A 103 17.65 16.40 3.85
CA ALA A 103 16.41 16.98 4.33
C ALA A 103 15.20 16.63 3.44
N LEU A 104 15.38 16.59 2.10
CA LEU A 104 14.38 16.09 1.17
C LEU A 104 14.10 14.59 1.40
N PHE A 105 15.12 13.80 1.68
CA PHE A 105 14.96 12.40 2.05
C PHE A 105 14.14 12.26 3.34
N LEU A 106 14.44 13.03 4.40
CA LEU A 106 13.65 13.04 5.64
C LEU A 106 12.21 13.48 5.41
N TRP A 107 11.98 14.48 4.55
CA TRP A 107 10.63 14.91 4.21
C TRP A 107 9.84 13.80 3.51
N VAL A 108 10.43 13.09 2.55
CA VAL A 108 9.80 11.94 1.89
C VAL A 108 9.63 10.77 2.86
N ALA A 109 10.55 10.60 3.83
CA ALA A 109 10.55 9.44 4.69
C ALA A 109 9.69 9.55 5.95
N THR A 110 9.44 10.75 6.47
CA THR A 110 8.67 10.90 7.70
C THR A 110 7.64 12.02 7.63
N GLY A 111 7.46 12.65 6.46
CA GLY A 111 6.61 13.84 6.33
C GLY A 111 7.20 15.11 6.96
N ASN A 112 8.49 15.12 7.35
CA ASN A 112 9.14 16.26 7.99
C ASN A 112 9.42 17.40 7.02
N ILE A 113 8.42 18.27 6.83
CA ILE A 113 8.56 19.43 5.95
C ILE A 113 9.47 20.52 6.52
N LEU A 114 9.66 20.56 7.85
CA LEU A 114 10.50 21.57 8.47
C LEU A 114 11.96 21.39 8.05
N ALA A 115 12.43 20.16 7.88
CA ALA A 115 13.82 19.88 7.51
C ALA A 115 14.28 20.63 6.24
N PRO A 116 13.66 20.49 5.05
CA PRO A 116 14.13 21.18 3.85
C PRO A 116 14.00 22.71 3.97
N VAL A 117 12.96 23.22 4.64
CA VAL A 117 12.77 24.66 4.85
C VAL A 117 13.86 25.25 5.75
N LEU A 118 14.17 24.56 6.86
CA LEU A 118 15.21 24.99 7.80
C LEU A 118 16.61 24.95 7.18
N VAL A 119 16.93 23.92 6.38
CA VAL A 119 18.23 23.87 5.69
C VAL A 119 18.34 24.99 4.66
N TRP A 120 17.29 25.23 3.88
CA TRP A 120 17.31 26.29 2.86
C TRP A 120 17.42 27.67 3.52
N LEU A 121 16.46 28.05 4.36
CA LEU A 121 16.43 29.39 4.95
C LEU A 121 17.53 29.60 6.00
N GLY A 122 17.88 28.56 6.75
CA GLY A 122 18.97 28.60 7.71
C GLY A 122 20.33 28.82 7.05
N SER A 123 20.59 28.17 5.91
CA SER A 123 21.82 28.43 5.15
C SER A 123 21.87 29.84 4.55
N ALA A 124 20.73 30.37 4.09
CA ALA A 124 20.64 31.75 3.61
C ALA A 124 20.93 32.76 4.73
N ALA A 125 20.34 32.56 5.92
CA ALA A 125 20.59 33.40 7.09
C ALA A 125 22.04 33.28 7.59
N ALA A 126 22.59 32.06 7.64
CA ALA A 126 23.98 31.83 8.03
C ALA A 126 24.98 32.53 7.10
N ALA A 127 24.73 32.48 5.78
CA ALA A 127 25.57 33.18 4.80
C ALA A 127 25.45 34.71 4.92
N ALA A 128 24.27 35.23 5.29
CA ALA A 128 24.05 36.66 5.50
C ALA A 128 24.72 37.19 6.78
N ALA A 129 24.85 36.35 7.82
CA ALA A 129 25.49 36.69 9.07
C ALA A 129 27.03 36.69 9.03
N MET A 130 27.64 36.27 7.90
CA MET A 130 29.09 36.26 7.73
C MET A 130 29.63 37.67 7.48
N ASP A 131 30.48 38.16 8.39
CA ASP A 131 31.02 39.53 8.40
C ASP A 131 32.45 39.62 7.81
N HIS A 132 32.91 38.57 7.13
CA HIS A 132 34.29 38.48 6.64
C HIS A 132 34.31 38.33 5.13
N GLY A 133 34.46 39.46 4.43
CA GLY A 133 35.17 39.49 3.16
C GLY A 133 34.34 39.38 1.89
N SER A 134 33.33 40.23 1.70
CA SER A 134 33.42 41.02 0.46
C SER A 134 34.64 41.93 0.65
N GLY A 135 35.57 41.99 -0.28
CA GLY A 135 36.37 43.21 -0.36
C GLY A 135 35.37 44.36 -0.41
N ALA A 136 35.26 45.12 0.69
CA ALA A 136 34.36 46.28 0.80
C ALA A 136 34.68 47.36 -0.24
N ALA A 137 35.70 47.14 -1.08
CA ALA A 137 36.12 47.98 -2.18
C ALA A 137 35.42 47.69 -3.54
N GLY A 138 34.45 46.77 -3.66
CA GLY A 138 34.05 46.27 -4.99
C GLY A 138 32.57 45.96 -5.29
N ILE A 139 31.59 46.28 -4.42
CA ILE A 139 30.17 46.11 -4.81
C ILE A 139 29.81 47.19 -5.83
N VAL A 140 29.94 46.86 -7.11
CA VAL A 140 29.46 47.71 -8.19
C VAL A 140 27.94 47.62 -8.21
N SER A 141 27.26 48.76 -8.01
CA SER A 141 25.80 48.82 -8.15
C SER A 141 25.38 48.54 -9.59
N MET A 142 24.17 48.02 -9.79
CA MET A 142 23.63 47.79 -11.14
C MET A 142 23.72 49.06 -12.00
N ALA A 143 23.38 50.22 -11.42
CA ALA A 143 23.48 51.50 -12.10
C ALA A 143 24.92 51.87 -12.51
N ALA A 144 25.92 51.54 -11.68
CA ALA A 144 27.33 51.75 -12.02
C ALA A 144 27.81 50.77 -13.11
N MET A 145 27.34 49.51 -13.10
CA MET A 145 27.64 48.52 -14.15
C MET A 145 27.02 48.88 -15.50
N CYS A 146 25.77 49.38 -15.51
CA CYS A 146 25.10 49.84 -16.71
C CYS A 146 25.83 51.03 -17.35
N ARG A 147 26.33 51.98 -16.53
CA ARG A 147 27.04 53.17 -17.00
C ARG A 147 28.44 52.88 -17.53
N SER A 148 29.12 51.85 -17.02
CA SER A 148 30.49 51.49 -17.43
C SER A 148 30.55 50.55 -18.64
N GLY A 149 29.41 50.06 -19.14
CA GLY A 149 29.37 49.02 -20.18
C GLY A 149 29.84 47.64 -19.69
N ALA A 150 30.12 47.48 -18.39
CA ALA A 150 30.67 46.27 -17.81
C ALA A 150 29.72 45.06 -17.90
N LEU A 151 28.42 45.27 -18.10
CA LEU A 151 27.45 44.21 -18.40
C LEU A 151 27.82 43.38 -19.65
N ALA A 152 28.58 43.96 -20.59
CA ALA A 152 29.05 43.26 -21.79
C ALA A 152 30.40 42.54 -21.60
N THR A 153 31.00 42.58 -20.39
CA THR A 153 32.34 42.04 -20.14
C THR A 153 32.30 40.63 -19.55
N ALA A 154 33.33 39.82 -19.81
CA ALA A 154 33.47 38.47 -19.23
C ALA A 154 33.49 38.46 -17.69
N ALA A 155 33.90 39.57 -17.06
CA ALA A 155 33.93 39.73 -15.61
C ALA A 155 32.52 39.72 -14.98
N PHE A 156 31.47 40.15 -15.69
CA PHE A 156 30.09 40.07 -15.19
C PHE A 156 29.63 38.63 -14.98
N TRP A 157 30.02 37.72 -15.87
CA TRP A 157 29.67 36.29 -15.78
C TRP A 157 30.38 35.56 -14.65
N THR A 158 31.38 36.19 -14.01
CA THR A 158 32.04 35.66 -12.81
C THR A 158 31.35 36.07 -11.50
N ASP A 159 30.40 37.02 -11.53
CA ASP A 159 29.67 37.49 -10.36
C ASP A 159 28.47 36.59 -10.03
N ALA A 160 28.44 36.01 -8.83
CA ALA A 160 27.36 35.15 -8.35
C ALA A 160 25.98 35.81 -8.43
N ARG A 161 25.91 37.14 -8.31
CA ARG A 161 24.67 37.92 -8.43
C ARG A 161 24.03 37.85 -9.81
N ALA A 162 24.84 37.58 -10.83
CA ALA A 162 24.39 37.46 -12.22
C ALA A 162 24.17 36.00 -12.62
N TRP A 163 25.19 35.15 -12.45
CA TRP A 163 25.14 33.79 -13.01
C TRP A 163 24.25 32.83 -12.20
N LEU A 164 24.07 33.02 -10.88
CA LEU A 164 23.29 32.09 -10.07
C LEU A 164 21.78 32.17 -10.36
N PRO A 165 21.13 33.37 -10.39
CA PRO A 165 19.74 33.46 -10.84
C PRO A 165 19.54 33.01 -12.29
N ALA A 166 20.46 33.38 -13.19
CA ALA A 166 20.41 32.96 -14.59
C ALA A 166 20.52 31.44 -14.72
N GLY A 167 21.42 30.81 -13.96
CA GLY A 167 21.61 29.36 -13.90
C GLY A 167 20.40 28.63 -13.33
N ALA A 168 19.74 29.19 -12.30
CA ALA A 168 18.51 28.65 -11.74
C ALA A 168 17.36 28.68 -12.78
N LEU A 169 17.17 29.80 -13.48
CA LEU A 169 16.18 29.93 -14.55
C LEU A 169 16.49 29.00 -15.74
N ALA A 170 17.76 28.92 -16.14
CA ALA A 170 18.20 28.01 -17.19
C ALA A 170 17.93 26.55 -16.79
N SER A 171 18.22 26.16 -15.56
CA SER A 171 17.94 24.82 -15.03
C SER A 171 16.46 24.48 -15.08
N LEU A 172 15.58 25.41 -14.68
CA LEU A 172 14.13 25.25 -14.80
C LEU A 172 13.70 25.08 -16.27
N GLY A 173 14.25 25.90 -17.17
CA GLY A 173 14.01 25.80 -18.61
C GLY A 173 14.46 24.46 -19.20
N LEU A 174 15.63 23.95 -18.78
CA LEU A 174 16.16 22.64 -19.17
C LEU A 174 15.26 21.51 -18.68
N VAL A 175 14.74 21.57 -17.46
CA VAL A 175 13.77 20.59 -16.93
C VAL A 175 12.50 20.58 -17.78
N VAL A 176 11.91 21.74 -18.06
CA VAL A 176 10.71 21.86 -18.91
C VAL A 176 10.99 21.32 -20.32
N MET A 177 12.13 21.66 -20.90
CA MET A 177 12.55 21.15 -22.20
C MET A 177 12.73 19.63 -22.19
N ALA A 178 13.38 19.07 -21.17
CA ALA A 178 13.58 17.64 -21.03
C ALA A 178 12.24 16.89 -20.90
N MET A 179 11.29 17.43 -20.13
CA MET A 179 9.93 16.88 -20.04
C MET A 179 9.20 16.92 -21.38
N ARG A 180 9.30 18.04 -22.12
CA ARG A 180 8.70 18.16 -23.45
C ARG A 180 9.31 17.22 -24.47
N ARG A 181 10.63 17.00 -24.43
CA ARG A 181 11.33 16.05 -25.32
C ARG A 181 10.91 14.60 -25.11
N ARG A 182 10.39 14.24 -23.93
CA ARG A 182 9.86 12.90 -23.65
C ARG A 182 8.44 12.67 -24.17
N LEU A 183 7.69 13.71 -24.52
CA LEU A 183 6.30 13.59 -24.96
C LEU A 183 6.10 12.68 -26.19
N PRO A 184 6.89 12.79 -27.27
CA PRO A 184 6.71 11.91 -28.43
C PRO A 184 6.91 10.44 -28.07
N TRP A 185 7.93 10.14 -27.28
CA TRP A 185 8.21 8.78 -26.79
C TRP A 185 7.06 8.25 -25.92
N LEU A 186 6.55 9.06 -24.98
CA LEU A 186 5.42 8.66 -24.13
C LEU A 186 4.13 8.40 -24.92
N ARG A 187 3.89 9.17 -26.00
CA ARG A 187 2.75 8.95 -26.90
C ARG A 187 2.89 7.65 -27.69
N ALA A 188 4.07 7.40 -28.26
CA ALA A 188 4.35 6.15 -28.96
C ALA A 188 4.24 4.94 -28.02
N GLU A 189 4.72 5.07 -26.79
CA GLU A 189 4.60 4.00 -25.78
C GLU A 189 3.15 3.73 -25.39
N ARG A 190 2.34 4.78 -25.24
CA ARG A 190 0.90 4.64 -25.02
C ARG A 190 0.22 3.92 -26.18
N GLU A 191 0.52 4.28 -27.42
CA GLU A 191 -0.06 3.63 -28.61
C GLU A 191 0.31 2.14 -28.66
N ARG A 192 1.57 1.81 -28.41
CA ARG A 192 2.06 0.42 -28.30
C ARG A 192 1.30 -0.35 -27.21
N ILE A 193 1.17 0.23 -26.02
CA ILE A 193 0.47 -0.39 -24.90
C ILE A 193 -1.03 -0.54 -25.21
N ASN A 194 -1.68 0.49 -25.76
CA ASN A 194 -3.10 0.43 -26.12
C ASN A 194 -3.37 -0.64 -27.19
N HIS A 195 -2.46 -0.81 -28.16
CA HIS A 195 -2.56 -1.89 -29.13
C HIS A 195 -2.54 -3.28 -28.46
N TYR A 196 -1.65 -3.47 -27.48
CA TYR A 196 -1.61 -4.70 -26.68
C TYR A 196 -2.87 -4.90 -25.83
N LEU A 197 -3.35 -3.83 -25.17
CA LEU A 197 -4.52 -3.87 -24.29
C LEU A 197 -5.84 -4.11 -25.03
N ALA A 198 -5.96 -3.74 -26.31
CA ALA A 198 -7.20 -3.85 -27.08
C ALA A 198 -7.77 -5.27 -27.14
N GLY A 199 -6.92 -6.29 -27.03
CA GLY A 199 -7.34 -7.70 -27.00
C GLY A 199 -7.55 -8.28 -25.60
N LYS A 200 -7.36 -7.51 -24.53
CA LYS A 200 -7.36 -8.00 -23.16
C LYS A 200 -8.71 -7.83 -22.49
N ARG A 201 -9.00 -8.73 -21.55
CA ARG A 201 -10.24 -8.74 -20.78
C ARG A 201 -9.96 -8.79 -19.28
N THR A 202 -10.89 -8.27 -18.49
CA THR A 202 -10.85 -8.35 -17.02
C THR A 202 -10.86 -9.80 -16.56
N THR A 203 -10.33 -10.03 -15.36
CA THR A 203 -10.26 -11.35 -14.76
C THR A 203 -11.66 -11.91 -14.47
N ILE A 204 -11.79 -13.23 -14.56
CA ILE A 204 -12.99 -13.99 -14.25
C ILE A 204 -12.78 -14.86 -13.01
N THR A 205 -13.87 -15.28 -12.38
CA THR A 205 -13.84 -16.23 -11.28
C THR A 205 -13.48 -17.60 -11.84
N THR A 206 -12.30 -18.11 -11.49
CA THR A 206 -11.84 -19.43 -11.92
C THR A 206 -12.23 -20.51 -10.91
N VAL A 207 -12.18 -21.78 -11.35
CA VAL A 207 -12.38 -22.97 -10.51
C VAL A 207 -13.79 -23.02 -9.87
N LEU A 208 -14.85 -22.84 -10.68
CA LEU A 208 -16.23 -23.02 -10.24
C LEU A 208 -16.63 -24.50 -10.24
N ASP A 209 -17.42 -24.91 -9.25
CA ASP A 209 -18.14 -26.17 -9.24
C ASP A 209 -19.37 -26.05 -10.16
N HIS A 210 -19.46 -26.92 -11.17
CA HIS A 210 -20.52 -26.85 -12.18
C HIS A 210 -21.91 -27.21 -11.64
N ALA A 211 -22.00 -28.00 -10.58
CA ALA A 211 -23.29 -28.43 -10.01
C ALA A 211 -23.91 -27.33 -9.15
N THR A 212 -23.08 -26.64 -8.36
CA THR A 212 -23.53 -25.60 -7.42
C THR A 212 -23.40 -24.18 -7.97
N GLY A 213 -22.52 -23.96 -8.96
CA GLY A 213 -22.14 -22.63 -9.42
C GLY A 213 -21.26 -21.86 -8.44
N LEU A 214 -20.82 -22.47 -7.33
CA LEU A 214 -19.96 -21.82 -6.34
C LEU A 214 -18.48 -22.04 -6.66
N PRO A 215 -17.57 -21.17 -6.20
CA PRO A 215 -16.15 -21.44 -6.27
C PRO A 215 -15.80 -22.71 -5.52
N LYS A 216 -14.99 -23.58 -6.12
CA LYS A 216 -14.49 -24.77 -5.46
C LYS A 216 -13.54 -24.37 -4.35
N VAL A 217 -13.85 -24.81 -3.13
CA VAL A 217 -12.96 -24.65 -1.98
C VAL A 217 -11.99 -25.82 -1.97
N GLU A 218 -10.75 -25.56 -2.37
CA GLU A 218 -9.70 -26.57 -2.34
C GLU A 218 -8.91 -26.47 -1.03
N PRO A 219 -8.62 -27.58 -0.35
CA PRO A 219 -7.85 -27.53 0.88
C PRO A 219 -6.43 -27.05 0.64
N LEU A 220 -5.83 -26.47 1.67
CA LEU A 220 -4.41 -26.14 1.69
C LEU A 220 -3.57 -27.41 1.49
N LYS A 221 -2.53 -27.32 0.66
CA LYS A 221 -1.58 -28.42 0.43
C LYS A 221 -0.75 -28.65 1.70
N GLU A 222 -0.39 -29.91 1.94
CA GLU A 222 0.35 -30.31 3.15
C GLU A 222 1.69 -29.56 3.30
N GLN A 223 2.41 -29.37 2.19
CA GLN A 223 3.67 -28.62 2.15
C GLN A 223 3.55 -27.15 2.62
N ASP A 224 2.34 -26.59 2.54
CA ASP A 224 2.06 -25.18 2.84
C ASP A 224 1.49 -24.99 4.27
N LEU A 225 1.12 -26.08 4.97
CA LEU A 225 0.67 -26.04 6.37
C LEU A 225 1.70 -25.37 7.31
N PRO A 226 3.02 -25.61 7.18
CA PRO A 226 4.00 -24.93 8.03
C PRO A 226 4.06 -23.42 7.79
N LEU A 227 3.83 -22.95 6.56
CA LEU A 227 3.71 -21.52 6.29
C LEU A 227 2.41 -20.96 6.86
N TRP A 228 1.32 -21.73 6.81
CA TRP A 228 0.07 -21.32 7.43
C TRP A 228 0.20 -21.12 8.94
N ARG A 229 0.92 -22.02 9.62
CA ARG A 229 1.27 -21.87 11.04
C ARG A 229 2.06 -20.59 11.32
N PHE A 230 2.90 -20.11 10.40
CA PHE A 230 3.62 -18.84 10.58
C PHE A 230 2.66 -17.66 10.81
N LEU A 231 1.60 -17.59 10.01
CA LEU A 231 0.59 -16.53 10.12
C LEU A 231 -0.25 -16.73 11.39
N LEU A 232 -0.68 -17.95 11.68
CA LEU A 232 -1.52 -18.27 12.84
C LEU A 232 -0.79 -18.02 14.17
N ASP A 233 0.46 -18.47 14.32
CA ASP A 233 1.24 -18.31 15.55
C ASP A 233 1.44 -16.83 15.90
N ARG A 234 1.50 -15.93 14.91
CA ARG A 234 1.58 -14.48 15.13
C ARG A 234 0.22 -13.85 15.40
N SER A 235 -0.82 -14.31 14.71
CA SER A 235 -2.17 -13.77 14.84
C SER A 235 -2.82 -14.16 16.18
N LEU A 236 -2.48 -15.33 16.72
CA LEU A 236 -3.03 -15.87 17.97
C LEU A 236 -2.30 -15.42 19.23
N GLN A 237 -1.19 -14.69 19.10
CA GLN A 237 -0.49 -14.11 20.25
C GLN A 237 -1.41 -13.21 21.08
N PRO A 238 -1.20 -13.13 22.41
CA PRO A 238 -1.80 -12.09 23.23
C PRO A 238 -1.60 -10.71 22.59
N VAL A 239 -2.61 -9.84 22.70
CA VAL A 239 -2.58 -8.49 22.10
C VAL A 239 -1.27 -7.72 22.40
N PRO A 240 -0.75 -7.64 23.64
CA PRO A 240 0.47 -6.88 23.92
C PRO A 240 1.75 -7.51 23.36
N ASP A 241 1.72 -8.76 22.91
CA ASP A 241 2.92 -9.51 22.54
C ASP A 241 3.20 -9.40 21.03
N PHE A 242 4.43 -9.09 20.63
CA PHE A 242 4.82 -8.91 19.21
C PHE A 242 5.95 -9.86 18.83
N GLY A 243 5.96 -11.05 19.42
CA GLY A 243 6.95 -12.09 19.17
C GLY A 243 7.04 -12.43 17.67
N GLY A 244 8.23 -12.27 17.10
CA GLY A 244 8.48 -12.58 15.68
C GLY A 244 7.99 -11.51 14.69
N PHE A 245 7.45 -10.38 15.12
CA PHE A 245 7.28 -9.22 14.25
C PHE A 245 8.63 -8.55 13.98
N ASP A 246 8.79 -7.95 12.81
CA ASP A 246 9.95 -7.11 12.51
C ASP A 246 9.86 -5.82 13.35
N ILE A 247 10.95 -5.43 14.02
CA ILE A 247 11.02 -4.23 14.86
C ILE A 247 12.15 -3.35 14.35
N ILE A 248 11.81 -2.32 13.58
CA ILE A 248 12.78 -1.41 12.96
C ILE A 248 12.39 0.05 13.22
N ASP A 249 11.25 0.49 12.68
CA ASP A 249 10.72 1.84 12.83
C ASP A 249 9.19 1.82 12.77
N GLU A 250 8.54 2.94 13.07
CA GLU A 250 7.07 3.10 12.98
C GLU A 250 6.64 4.18 11.96
N PHE A 251 7.54 4.66 11.11
CA PHE A 251 7.22 5.68 10.09
C PHE A 251 6.95 5.04 8.73
N ARG A 252 7.70 4.00 8.38
CA ARG A 252 7.81 3.45 7.02
C ARG A 252 7.21 2.05 6.92
N GLU A 253 7.40 1.40 5.78
CA GLU A 253 6.73 0.18 5.35
C GLU A 253 6.96 -1.04 6.27
N ALA A 254 8.04 -1.05 7.09
CA ALA A 254 8.31 -2.07 8.09
C ALA A 254 7.52 -1.88 9.40
N ALA A 255 6.76 -0.80 9.55
CA ALA A 255 6.00 -0.50 10.76
C ALA A 255 5.03 -1.62 11.13
N LYS A 256 4.78 -1.77 12.44
CA LYS A 256 3.94 -2.87 12.96
C LYS A 256 2.53 -2.83 12.39
N ARG A 257 1.98 -1.63 12.15
CA ARG A 257 0.66 -1.44 11.55
C ARG A 257 0.49 -2.18 10.23
N TYR A 258 1.50 -2.14 9.36
CA TYR A 258 1.46 -2.79 8.05
C TYR A 258 1.59 -4.30 8.18
N GLN A 259 2.47 -4.78 9.06
CA GLN A 259 2.61 -6.22 9.33
C GLN A 259 1.31 -6.81 9.88
N VAL A 260 0.68 -6.15 10.86
CA VAL A 260 -0.59 -6.57 11.47
C VAL A 260 -1.72 -6.59 10.44
N CYS A 261 -1.87 -5.51 9.65
CA CYS A 261 -2.89 -5.45 8.62
C CYS A 261 -2.65 -6.50 7.51
N ASN A 262 -1.41 -6.68 7.07
CA ASN A 262 -1.05 -7.72 6.09
C ASN A 262 -1.44 -9.11 6.58
N LEU A 263 -1.11 -9.48 7.82
CA LEU A 263 -1.53 -10.77 8.39
C LEU A 263 -3.06 -10.91 8.33
N SER A 264 -3.81 -9.89 8.75
CA SER A 264 -5.28 -9.92 8.75
C SER A 264 -5.87 -10.05 7.35
N TYR A 265 -5.34 -9.33 6.36
CA TYR A 265 -5.76 -9.45 4.97
C TYR A 265 -5.58 -10.88 4.45
N MET A 266 -4.41 -11.48 4.71
CA MET A 266 -4.10 -12.83 4.22
C MET A 266 -4.89 -13.91 4.97
N LEU A 267 -5.15 -13.72 6.26
CA LEU A 267 -6.13 -14.54 7.01
C LEU A 267 -7.53 -14.43 6.40
N GLY A 268 -7.96 -13.23 6.01
CA GLY A 268 -9.25 -12.98 5.41
C GLY A 268 -9.40 -13.63 4.03
N MET A 269 -8.39 -13.51 3.18
CA MET A 269 -8.34 -14.17 1.87
C MET A 269 -8.29 -15.69 2.01
N HIS A 270 -7.52 -16.23 2.97
CA HIS A 270 -7.50 -17.66 3.27
C HIS A 270 -8.87 -18.15 3.75
N SER A 271 -9.51 -17.42 4.67
CA SER A 271 -10.85 -17.76 5.17
C SER A 271 -11.84 -17.90 4.02
N TYR A 272 -11.84 -16.96 3.09
CA TYR A 272 -12.76 -16.99 1.95
C TYR A 272 -12.49 -18.14 0.98
N THR A 273 -11.22 -18.35 0.63
CA THR A 273 -10.82 -19.27 -0.45
C THR A 273 -10.64 -20.73 -0.01
N ARG A 274 -10.35 -20.97 1.27
CA ARG A 274 -9.96 -22.29 1.79
C ARG A 274 -10.87 -22.77 2.93
N THR A 275 -11.31 -21.86 3.80
CA THR A 275 -12.00 -22.24 5.04
C THR A 275 -13.27 -21.42 5.33
N PRO A 276 -14.18 -21.18 4.35
CA PRO A 276 -15.34 -20.30 4.58
C PRO A 276 -16.27 -20.79 5.68
N ALA A 277 -16.31 -22.11 5.92
CA ALA A 277 -17.11 -22.74 6.97
C ALA A 277 -16.33 -22.99 8.28
N PHE A 278 -15.33 -22.18 8.59
CA PHE A 278 -14.58 -22.23 9.85
C PHE A 278 -14.55 -20.88 10.58
N ARG A 279 -14.62 -20.89 11.91
CA ARG A 279 -14.42 -19.70 12.76
C ARG A 279 -13.29 -19.91 13.76
N GLY A 280 -13.51 -20.69 14.83
CA GLY A 280 -12.51 -21.10 15.81
C GLY A 280 -11.35 -20.12 16.05
N TYR A 281 -10.13 -20.62 15.91
CA TYR A 281 -8.92 -19.82 16.09
C TYR A 281 -8.72 -18.77 14.98
N MET A 282 -9.41 -18.86 13.83
CA MET A 282 -9.33 -17.83 12.78
C MET A 282 -10.01 -16.52 13.20
N ASP A 283 -11.22 -16.61 13.75
CA ASP A 283 -11.93 -15.45 14.31
C ASP A 283 -11.15 -14.86 15.50
N GLN A 284 -10.60 -15.71 16.37
CA GLN A 284 -9.73 -15.24 17.46
C GLN A 284 -8.50 -14.49 16.93
N GLY A 285 -7.83 -15.01 15.90
CA GLY A 285 -6.67 -14.39 15.27
C GLY A 285 -7.01 -13.01 14.67
N GLN A 286 -8.11 -12.91 13.94
CA GLN A 286 -8.59 -11.63 13.40
C GLN A 286 -8.87 -10.61 14.50
N GLN A 287 -9.56 -11.03 15.57
CA GLN A 287 -9.85 -10.14 16.69
C GLN A 287 -8.59 -9.70 17.45
N ASN A 288 -7.59 -10.57 17.60
CA ASN A 288 -6.31 -10.21 18.23
C ASN A 288 -5.55 -9.20 17.38
N LEU A 289 -5.46 -9.39 16.07
CA LEU A 289 -4.83 -8.45 15.14
C LEU A 289 -5.56 -7.09 15.14
N ALA A 290 -6.90 -7.10 15.10
CA ALA A 290 -7.70 -5.88 15.18
C ALA A 290 -7.47 -5.10 16.47
N ARG A 291 -7.28 -5.78 17.61
CA ARG A 291 -6.93 -5.13 18.89
C ARG A 291 -5.46 -4.69 18.93
N LYS A 292 -4.53 -5.38 18.27
CA LYS A 292 -3.13 -4.95 18.15
C LYS A 292 -3.00 -3.61 17.45
N MET A 293 -3.88 -3.29 16.50
CA MET A 293 -3.94 -1.96 15.88
C MET A 293 -4.30 -0.84 16.87
N MET A 294 -4.95 -1.16 17.99
CA MET A 294 -5.30 -0.19 19.04
C MET A 294 -4.12 0.10 19.98
N ASP A 295 -3.12 -0.79 20.03
CA ASP A 295 -1.92 -0.62 20.85
C ASP A 295 -1.17 0.65 20.43
N HIS A 296 -0.76 1.47 21.40
CA HIS A 296 -0.09 2.75 21.15
C HIS A 296 1.12 2.60 20.24
N ARG A 297 1.84 1.48 20.27
CA ARG A 297 2.99 1.23 19.36
C ARG A 297 2.60 1.33 17.88
N ALA A 298 1.37 0.98 17.50
CA ALA A 298 0.91 0.98 16.11
C ALA A 298 0.58 2.37 15.55
N TRP A 299 0.37 3.39 16.40
CA TRP A 299 -0.05 4.73 15.99
C TRP A 299 0.73 5.89 16.64
N SER A 300 1.59 5.60 17.61
CA SER A 300 2.42 6.58 18.34
C SER A 300 3.26 7.52 17.47
N TYR A 301 3.67 7.07 16.29
CA TYR A 301 4.45 7.85 15.33
C TYR A 301 3.70 9.12 14.88
N TRP A 302 2.35 9.07 14.89
CA TRP A 302 1.51 10.12 14.31
C TRP A 302 1.70 11.46 14.99
N ARG A 303 1.88 11.49 16.32
CA ARG A 303 2.13 12.75 17.05
C ARG A 303 3.33 13.51 16.46
N LEU A 304 4.39 12.79 16.12
CA LEU A 304 5.59 13.41 15.56
C LEU A 304 5.37 13.85 14.11
N GLU A 305 4.73 13.00 13.30
CA GLU A 305 4.39 13.36 11.92
C GLU A 305 3.46 14.57 11.83
N ASN A 306 2.43 14.61 12.65
CA ASN A 306 1.48 15.72 12.73
C ASN A 306 2.20 17.01 13.19
N LEU A 307 3.15 16.90 14.13
CA LEU A 307 3.90 18.05 14.64
C LEU A 307 4.76 18.70 13.57
N TRP A 308 5.61 17.95 12.86
CA TRP A 308 6.49 18.55 11.86
C TRP A 308 5.84 18.70 10.49
N GLY A 309 4.76 17.97 10.20
CA GLY A 309 4.14 17.89 8.88
C GLY A 309 2.91 18.80 8.73
N ASN A 310 2.10 18.89 9.79
CA ASN A 310 0.90 19.71 9.86
C ASN A 310 1.01 20.86 10.88
N LEU A 311 2.11 20.96 11.62
CA LEU A 311 2.32 21.95 12.69
C LEU A 311 1.27 21.82 13.81
N ARG A 312 0.85 20.59 14.11
CA ARG A 312 -0.14 20.26 15.15
C ARG A 312 0.42 19.23 16.12
N SER A 313 0.27 19.47 17.42
CA SER A 313 0.73 18.55 18.48
C SER A 313 -0.31 17.50 18.88
N ASP A 314 -1.51 17.57 18.30
CA ASP A 314 -2.63 16.66 18.52
C ASP A 314 -2.25 15.23 18.08
N PRO A 315 -2.21 14.25 19.00
CA PRO A 315 -1.78 12.90 18.67
C PRO A 315 -2.93 12.02 18.12
N ASP A 316 -4.16 12.54 17.99
CA ASP A 316 -5.29 11.79 17.44
C ASP A 316 -5.01 11.35 15.98
N PRO A 317 -4.87 10.04 15.71
CA PRO A 317 -4.62 9.54 14.37
C PRO A 317 -5.83 9.64 13.43
N PHE A 318 -7.03 9.95 13.92
CA PHE A 318 -8.24 10.08 13.11
C PHE A 318 -8.56 11.52 12.69
N ALA A 319 -7.94 12.52 13.33
CA ALA A 319 -8.33 13.92 13.19
C ALA A 319 -8.01 14.53 11.81
N ARG A 320 -6.89 14.12 11.18
CA ARG A 320 -6.40 14.71 9.93
C ARG A 320 -5.45 13.77 9.19
N ASP A 321 -5.52 13.74 7.87
CA ASP A 321 -4.62 12.95 7.00
C ASP A 321 -4.56 11.47 7.45
N ASN A 322 -3.37 10.90 7.66
CA ASN A 322 -3.12 9.59 8.29
C ASN A 322 -3.92 8.38 7.76
N ILE A 323 -4.28 8.38 6.47
CA ILE A 323 -4.98 7.22 5.89
C ILE A 323 -4.17 5.92 5.99
N MET A 324 -2.84 6.00 6.15
CA MET A 324 -2.03 4.80 6.37
C MET A 324 -2.34 4.06 7.67
N TYR A 325 -2.90 4.73 8.68
CA TYR A 325 -3.39 4.06 9.88
C TYR A 325 -4.81 3.54 9.66
N TYR A 326 -5.79 4.44 9.54
CA TYR A 326 -7.20 4.04 9.59
C TYR A 326 -7.75 3.54 8.24
N GLY A 327 -7.13 3.86 7.11
CA GLY A 327 -7.48 3.26 5.82
C GLY A 327 -7.09 1.79 5.77
N TRP A 328 -5.88 1.45 6.25
CA TRP A 328 -5.45 0.06 6.40
C TRP A 328 -6.25 -0.68 7.48
N TYR A 329 -6.44 -0.04 8.63
CA TYR A 329 -7.23 -0.63 9.70
C TYR A 329 -8.68 -0.89 9.24
N GLY A 330 -9.31 0.08 8.57
CA GLY A 330 -10.63 -0.07 7.98
C GLY A 330 -10.69 -1.22 6.98
N GLY A 331 -9.69 -1.38 6.12
CA GLY A 331 -9.61 -2.49 5.18
C GLY A 331 -9.62 -3.85 5.88
N MET A 332 -8.92 -3.96 7.01
CA MET A 332 -8.79 -5.21 7.77
C MET A 332 -10.12 -5.58 8.41
N LEU A 333 -10.78 -4.59 9.02
CA LEU A 333 -12.09 -4.73 9.66
C LEU A 333 -13.17 -5.05 8.63
N GLY A 334 -13.14 -4.40 7.47
CA GLY A 334 -14.09 -4.62 6.39
C GLY A 334 -13.98 -6.01 5.77
N ILE A 335 -12.77 -6.52 5.59
CA ILE A 335 -12.54 -7.90 5.10
C ILE A 335 -13.07 -8.93 6.11
N ASP A 336 -12.75 -8.75 7.39
CA ASP A 336 -13.24 -9.64 8.45
C ASP A 336 -14.77 -9.62 8.54
N LEU A 337 -15.38 -8.43 8.46
CA LEU A 337 -16.82 -8.25 8.41
C LEU A 337 -17.46 -8.99 7.23
N CYS A 338 -16.87 -8.90 6.03
CA CYS A 338 -17.37 -9.61 4.85
C CYS A 338 -17.31 -11.15 4.98
N ASN A 339 -16.34 -11.66 5.73
CA ASN A 339 -16.19 -13.10 5.98
C ASN A 339 -17.12 -13.61 7.07
N THR A 340 -17.28 -12.85 8.15
CA THR A 340 -17.90 -13.35 9.39
C THR A 340 -19.29 -12.78 9.65
N GLY A 341 -19.60 -11.60 9.12
CA GLY A 341 -20.76 -10.79 9.51
C GLY A 341 -20.67 -10.23 10.93
N ASN A 342 -19.50 -10.29 11.57
CA ASN A 342 -19.33 -9.87 12.97
C ASN A 342 -19.15 -8.35 13.09
N GLU A 343 -20.17 -7.69 13.62
CA GLU A 343 -20.21 -6.23 13.75
C GLU A 343 -19.50 -5.67 15.00
N ARG A 344 -18.73 -6.48 15.74
CA ARG A 344 -18.09 -6.07 17.01
C ARG A 344 -17.39 -4.71 16.92
N PHE A 345 -16.58 -4.50 15.88
CA PHE A 345 -15.83 -3.26 15.67
C PHE A 345 -16.59 -2.19 14.90
N SER A 346 -17.84 -2.45 14.50
CA SER A 346 -18.73 -1.45 13.87
C SER A 346 -19.60 -0.72 14.89
N ARG A 347 -19.64 -1.19 16.13
CA ARG A 347 -20.38 -0.54 17.23
C ARG A 347 -19.67 0.76 17.65
N PRO A 348 -20.40 1.83 18.01
CA PRO A 348 -19.81 3.05 18.54
C PRO A 348 -18.88 2.77 19.72
N GLY A 349 -17.71 3.41 19.74
CA GLY A 349 -16.70 3.27 20.80
C GLY A 349 -16.03 1.90 20.91
N SER A 350 -16.22 1.01 19.93
CA SER A 350 -15.58 -0.31 19.91
C SER A 350 -14.08 -0.27 19.59
N ILE A 351 -13.61 0.83 19.01
CA ILE A 351 -12.20 1.13 18.80
C ILE A 351 -11.83 2.22 19.80
N ARG A 352 -10.89 1.92 20.70
CA ARG A 352 -10.42 2.85 21.74
C ARG A 352 -8.91 2.91 21.70
N LEU A 353 -8.37 4.07 21.35
CA LEU A 353 -6.93 4.31 21.33
C LEU A 353 -6.54 5.08 22.57
N GLU A 354 -5.84 4.40 23.48
CA GLU A 354 -5.40 4.99 24.74
C GLU A 354 -3.97 5.56 24.58
N HIS A 355 -3.83 6.87 24.74
CA HIS A 355 -2.54 7.53 24.74
C HIS A 355 -1.90 7.43 26.14
N PRO A 356 -0.56 7.34 26.28
CA PRO A 356 0.10 7.27 27.58
C PRO A 356 -0.13 8.47 28.53
N ASN A 357 -0.67 9.60 28.04
CA ASN A 357 -1.07 10.73 28.88
C ASN A 357 -2.47 10.58 29.50
N GLY A 358 -3.20 9.50 29.21
CA GLY A 358 -4.56 9.24 29.67
C GLY A 358 -5.68 9.68 28.72
N GLU A 359 -5.37 10.35 27.61
CA GLU A 359 -6.37 10.67 26.58
C GLU A 359 -6.81 9.40 25.84
N VAL A 360 -8.09 9.36 25.47
CA VAL A 360 -8.69 8.25 24.74
C VAL A 360 -9.37 8.76 23.48
N TYR A 361 -9.00 8.20 22.34
CA TYR A 361 -9.61 8.49 21.04
C TYR A 361 -10.52 7.34 20.64
N GLU A 362 -11.83 7.58 20.67
CA GLU A 362 -12.84 6.55 20.39
C GLU A 362 -13.35 6.63 18.95
N SER A 363 -13.60 5.47 18.35
CA SER A 363 -14.10 5.33 16.99
C SER A 363 -14.82 3.98 16.80
N SER A 364 -15.20 3.71 15.56
CA SER A 364 -15.75 2.45 15.08
C SER A 364 -15.40 2.29 13.59
N PHE A 365 -15.58 1.10 13.04
CA PHE A 365 -15.44 0.87 11.60
C PHE A 365 -16.34 1.80 10.77
N THR A 366 -17.56 2.04 11.24
CA THR A 366 -18.51 2.97 10.64
C THR A 366 -17.97 4.40 10.65
N ASP A 367 -17.43 4.87 11.77
CA ASP A 367 -16.84 6.21 11.89
C ASP A 367 -15.60 6.37 11.00
N ILE A 368 -14.73 5.35 10.95
CA ILE A 368 -13.58 5.30 10.04
C ILE A 368 -14.04 5.46 8.59
N CYS A 369 -15.05 4.70 8.15
CA CYS A 369 -15.59 4.82 6.80
C CYS A 369 -16.16 6.21 6.52
N GLN A 370 -16.85 6.84 7.48
CA GLN A 370 -17.32 8.22 7.32
C GLN A 370 -16.17 9.22 7.20
N ILE A 371 -15.10 9.07 8.00
CA ILE A 371 -13.90 9.92 7.91
C ILE A 371 -13.27 9.80 6.52
N ILE A 372 -13.07 8.57 6.02
CA ILE A 372 -12.53 8.30 4.69
C ILE A 372 -13.40 8.95 3.61
N ARG A 373 -14.72 8.73 3.65
CA ARG A 373 -15.68 9.32 2.70
C ARG A 373 -15.57 10.85 2.67
N ARG A 374 -15.57 11.50 3.85
CA ARG A 374 -15.45 12.96 3.96
C ARG A 374 -14.13 13.47 3.39
N ASN A 375 -13.01 12.81 3.72
CA ASN A 375 -11.69 13.23 3.26
C ASN A 375 -11.52 13.03 1.75
N MET A 376 -12.03 11.92 1.19
CA MET A 376 -12.06 11.70 -0.26
C MET A 376 -12.92 12.77 -0.96
N ALA A 377 -14.11 13.07 -0.44
CA ALA A 377 -14.98 14.09 -1.01
C ALA A 377 -14.37 15.50 -0.94
N ALA A 378 -13.66 15.83 0.14
CA ALA A 378 -13.07 17.16 0.35
C ALA A 378 -11.74 17.38 -0.41
N SER A 379 -10.97 16.33 -0.67
CA SER A 379 -9.67 16.44 -1.33
C SER A 379 -9.80 16.87 -2.79
N ASP A 380 -8.99 17.82 -3.25
CA ASP A 380 -8.90 18.18 -4.67
C ASP A 380 -8.54 16.98 -5.54
N PHE A 381 -7.71 16.08 -5.02
CA PHE A 381 -7.28 14.86 -5.69
C PHE A 381 -8.27 13.70 -5.52
N CYS A 382 -9.35 13.83 -4.74
CA CYS A 382 -10.21 12.73 -4.27
C CYS A 382 -9.50 11.62 -3.46
N LEU A 383 -8.17 11.54 -3.55
CA LEU A 383 -7.27 10.80 -2.68
C LEU A 383 -6.63 11.79 -1.71
N PHE A 384 -6.28 11.36 -0.50
CA PHE A 384 -5.75 12.24 0.52
C PHE A 384 -4.52 11.65 1.25
N PRO A 385 -3.76 12.48 2.00
CA PRO A 385 -2.42 12.11 2.45
C PRO A 385 -2.35 10.97 3.49
N CYS A 386 -1.30 10.15 3.39
CA CYS A 386 -0.87 9.18 4.40
C CYS A 386 -0.06 9.92 5.46
N GLU A 387 1.23 10.16 5.23
CA GLU A 387 1.99 11.18 5.95
C GLU A 387 1.57 12.58 5.47
N PRO A 388 1.79 13.65 6.26
CA PRO A 388 1.41 14.99 5.86
C PRO A 388 1.92 15.36 4.47
N ARG A 389 0.96 15.74 3.61
CA ARG A 389 1.11 16.07 2.18
C ARG A 389 1.33 14.91 1.21
N TRP A 390 1.84 13.75 1.62
CA TRP A 390 2.12 12.66 0.70
C TRP A 390 0.89 11.77 0.47
N ILE A 391 0.36 11.80 -0.74
CA ILE A 391 -0.77 10.96 -1.17
C ILE A 391 -0.22 9.69 -1.82
N TYR A 392 -0.61 8.53 -1.27
CA TYR A 392 -0.28 7.23 -1.85
C TYR A 392 -1.58 6.58 -2.36
N PRO A 393 -1.65 6.18 -3.65
CA PRO A 393 -2.78 5.42 -4.17
C PRO A 393 -3.04 4.15 -3.38
N ILE A 394 -2.00 3.42 -2.96
CA ILE A 394 -2.18 2.17 -2.22
C ILE A 394 -2.90 2.36 -0.87
N CYS A 395 -2.54 3.36 -0.05
CA CYS A 395 -3.28 3.63 1.20
C CYS A 395 -4.75 3.99 0.90
N ASN A 396 -4.98 4.76 -0.18
CA ASN A 396 -6.32 5.18 -0.57
C ASN A 396 -7.15 4.03 -1.15
N ASN A 397 -6.53 3.02 -1.77
CA ASN A 397 -7.21 1.80 -2.22
C ASN A 397 -7.76 1.02 -1.02
N PHE A 398 -7.04 0.96 0.11
CA PHE A 398 -7.56 0.38 1.36
C PHE A 398 -8.72 1.20 1.94
N GLY A 399 -8.67 2.52 1.80
CA GLY A 399 -9.80 3.39 2.13
C GLY A 399 -11.05 3.07 1.29
N ALA A 400 -10.89 2.96 -0.03
CA ALA A 400 -11.97 2.57 -0.95
C ALA A 400 -12.52 1.17 -0.64
N LEU A 401 -11.63 0.22 -0.34
CA LEU A 401 -11.96 -1.13 0.09
C LEU A 401 -12.85 -1.11 1.34
N SER A 402 -12.49 -0.28 2.33
CA SER A 402 -13.28 -0.11 3.57
C SER A 402 -14.71 0.34 3.26
N LEU A 403 -14.86 1.37 2.43
CA LEU A 403 -16.17 1.88 2.01
C LEU A 403 -16.99 0.80 1.28
N LYS A 404 -16.36 0.06 0.37
CA LYS A 404 -17.04 -1.00 -0.40
C LYS A 404 -17.50 -2.17 0.49
N CYS A 405 -16.69 -2.56 1.47
CA CYS A 405 -17.10 -3.56 2.47
C CYS A 405 -18.28 -3.06 3.32
N HIS A 406 -18.23 -1.79 3.75
CA HIS A 406 -19.32 -1.17 4.52
C HIS A 406 -20.63 -1.12 3.73
N ASP A 407 -20.58 -0.64 2.48
CA ASP A 407 -21.73 -0.59 1.58
C ASP A 407 -22.40 -1.95 1.42
N ARG A 408 -21.60 -3.01 1.25
CA ARG A 408 -22.18 -4.34 1.05
C ARG A 408 -22.78 -4.96 2.30
N HIS A 409 -22.19 -4.70 3.47
CA HIS A 409 -22.70 -5.26 4.72
C HIS A 409 -23.93 -4.49 5.24
N PHE A 410 -23.86 -3.15 5.23
CA PHE A 410 -24.90 -2.29 5.79
C PHE A 410 -25.91 -1.74 4.77
N GLY A 411 -25.70 -1.99 3.48
CA GLY A 411 -26.57 -1.48 2.41
C GLY A 411 -26.44 0.03 2.15
N THR A 412 -25.33 0.65 2.56
CA THR A 412 -25.01 2.04 2.20
C THR A 412 -24.47 2.14 0.78
N ASN A 413 -24.22 3.36 0.31
CA ASN A 413 -23.72 3.69 -1.02
C ASN A 413 -22.51 4.64 -0.99
N TRP A 414 -21.74 4.64 0.10
CA TRP A 414 -20.66 5.60 0.37
C TRP A 414 -19.48 5.44 -0.58
N TRP A 415 -19.15 4.22 -1.00
CA TRP A 415 -18.18 4.00 -2.07
C TRP A 415 -18.74 4.49 -3.40
N GLU A 416 -19.99 4.12 -3.72
CA GLU A 416 -20.61 4.48 -5.00
C GLU A 416 -20.69 6.00 -5.21
N GLU A 417 -20.94 6.77 -4.15
CA GLU A 417 -20.94 8.24 -4.19
C GLU A 417 -19.59 8.86 -4.61
N VAL A 418 -18.46 8.23 -4.25
CA VAL A 418 -17.12 8.76 -4.53
C VAL A 418 -16.40 8.01 -5.65
N ARG A 419 -16.88 6.83 -6.05
CA ARG A 419 -16.22 5.89 -6.98
C ARG A 419 -15.80 6.55 -8.28
N GLU A 420 -16.74 7.23 -8.96
CA GLU A 420 -16.47 7.84 -10.27
C GLU A 420 -15.39 8.91 -10.19
N ARG A 421 -15.48 9.79 -9.19
CA ARG A 421 -14.48 10.84 -8.97
C ARG A 421 -13.13 10.24 -8.55
N TYR A 422 -13.15 9.22 -7.70
CA TYR A 422 -11.95 8.50 -7.28
C TYR A 422 -11.23 7.89 -8.48
N GLN A 423 -11.95 7.16 -9.33
CA GLN A 423 -11.40 6.55 -10.54
C GLN A 423 -10.86 7.63 -11.49
N ALA A 424 -11.64 8.68 -11.77
CA ALA A 424 -11.21 9.76 -12.64
C ALA A 424 -9.96 10.48 -12.11
N SER A 425 -9.89 10.72 -10.81
CA SER A 425 -8.71 11.31 -10.17
C SER A 425 -7.50 10.39 -10.22
N LEU A 426 -7.67 9.10 -9.89
CA LEU A 426 -6.60 8.12 -9.98
C LEU A 426 -6.05 8.07 -11.41
N GLU A 427 -6.94 7.95 -12.40
CA GLU A 427 -6.55 7.95 -13.80
C GLU A 427 -5.87 9.25 -14.19
N ASN A 428 -6.44 10.43 -13.94
CA ASN A 428 -5.86 11.69 -14.42
C ASN A 428 -4.60 12.10 -13.68
N GLU A 429 -4.57 11.94 -12.37
CA GLU A 429 -3.55 12.51 -11.49
C GLU A 429 -2.46 11.52 -11.09
N PHE A 430 -2.73 10.21 -11.07
CA PHE A 430 -1.79 9.21 -10.56
C PHE A 430 -1.38 8.15 -11.58
N VAL A 431 -2.00 8.10 -12.76
CA VAL A 431 -1.52 7.25 -13.87
C VAL A 431 -0.66 8.09 -14.82
N THR A 432 0.50 7.59 -15.22
CA THR A 432 1.37 8.23 -16.22
C THR A 432 0.85 8.05 -17.64
N GLN A 433 1.41 8.76 -18.63
CA GLN A 433 0.98 8.61 -20.03
C GLN A 433 1.19 7.20 -20.60
N ASN A 434 2.13 6.43 -20.07
CA ASN A 434 2.34 5.02 -20.40
C ASN A 434 1.59 4.06 -19.46
N GLY A 435 0.59 4.53 -18.71
CA GLY A 435 -0.34 3.67 -17.97
C GLY A 435 0.15 3.14 -16.62
N ARG A 436 1.35 3.55 -16.16
CA ARG A 436 1.91 3.16 -14.86
C ARG A 436 1.29 3.98 -13.73
N ILE A 437 0.95 3.36 -12.60
CA ILE A 437 0.47 4.08 -11.42
C ILE A 437 1.67 4.63 -10.64
N THR A 438 1.69 5.93 -10.37
CA THR A 438 2.73 6.57 -9.56
C THR A 438 2.56 6.19 -8.09
N ALA A 439 3.65 5.82 -7.41
CA ALA A 439 3.60 5.41 -6.01
C ALA A 439 3.13 6.51 -5.06
N ILE A 440 3.58 7.76 -5.28
CA ILE A 440 3.30 8.90 -4.39
C ILE A 440 3.12 10.21 -5.14
N ARG A 441 2.36 11.14 -4.54
CA ARG A 441 2.26 12.52 -4.99
C ARG A 441 2.14 13.48 -3.81
N ASP A 442 2.88 14.59 -3.83
CA ASP A 442 2.72 15.66 -2.86
C ASP A 442 1.47 16.51 -3.16
N TYR A 443 0.66 16.77 -2.14
CA TYR A 443 -0.63 17.45 -2.22
C TYR A 443 -0.51 18.90 -2.73
N TYR A 444 0.51 19.65 -2.29
CA TYR A 444 0.60 21.09 -2.54
C TYR A 444 1.41 21.46 -3.78
N THR A 445 2.39 20.64 -4.11
CA THR A 445 3.30 20.85 -5.24
C THR A 445 2.95 19.96 -6.42
N GLY A 446 2.22 18.86 -6.22
CA GLY A 446 1.94 17.88 -7.26
C GLY A 446 3.20 17.08 -7.68
N MET A 447 4.31 17.20 -6.96
CA MET A 447 5.53 16.45 -7.26
C MET A 447 5.33 14.96 -6.98
N THR A 448 6.01 14.12 -7.75
CA THR A 448 6.09 12.67 -7.53
C THR A 448 7.56 12.26 -7.46
N VAL A 449 7.84 11.06 -6.99
CA VAL A 449 9.19 10.50 -6.94
C VAL A 449 9.25 9.30 -7.90
N PRO A 450 9.64 9.51 -9.18
CA PRO A 450 9.60 8.46 -10.20
C PRO A 450 10.43 7.23 -9.84
N ALA A 451 11.49 7.41 -9.03
CA ALA A 451 12.35 6.33 -8.57
C ALA A 451 11.60 5.25 -7.77
N LEU A 452 10.47 5.57 -7.16
CA LEU A 452 9.62 4.61 -6.43
C LEU A 452 8.71 3.77 -7.34
N THR A 453 8.69 4.06 -8.64
CA THR A 453 8.00 3.19 -9.62
C THR A 453 8.80 1.92 -9.79
N ALA A 454 8.23 0.77 -9.43
CA ALA A 454 8.91 -0.52 -9.37
C ALA A 454 7.97 -1.64 -9.83
N THR A 455 8.51 -2.78 -10.25
CA THR A 455 7.69 -3.91 -10.72
C THR A 455 6.79 -4.43 -9.60
N MET A 456 7.34 -4.53 -8.39
CA MET A 456 6.61 -4.88 -7.18
C MET A 456 5.47 -3.89 -6.89
N ALA A 457 5.75 -2.58 -6.96
CA ALA A 457 4.79 -1.52 -6.62
C ALA A 457 3.56 -1.52 -7.55
N ASP A 458 3.78 -1.74 -8.85
CA ASP A 458 2.70 -1.81 -9.82
C ASP A 458 1.86 -3.09 -9.67
N ALA A 459 2.51 -4.23 -9.40
CA ALA A 459 1.82 -5.49 -9.18
C ALA A 459 0.95 -5.45 -7.91
N VAL A 460 1.52 -5.04 -6.76
CA VAL A 460 0.77 -4.96 -5.50
C VAL A 460 -0.40 -3.98 -5.58
N THR A 461 -0.25 -2.89 -6.32
CA THR A 461 -1.35 -1.95 -6.57
C THR A 461 -2.49 -2.63 -7.34
N ALA A 462 -2.17 -3.46 -8.34
CA ALA A 462 -3.17 -4.23 -9.08
C ALA A 462 -3.96 -5.18 -8.15
N LEU A 463 -3.27 -5.91 -7.25
CA LEU A 463 -3.91 -6.79 -6.27
C LEU A 463 -4.93 -6.04 -5.40
N PHE A 464 -4.52 -4.93 -4.76
CA PHE A 464 -5.37 -4.26 -3.78
C PHE A 464 -6.41 -3.31 -4.36
N ILE A 465 -6.27 -2.88 -5.61
CA ILE A 465 -7.32 -2.09 -6.28
C ILE A 465 -8.37 -2.97 -6.99
N HIS A 466 -8.05 -4.25 -7.25
CA HIS A 466 -8.95 -5.16 -7.98
C HIS A 466 -10.36 -5.26 -7.40
N PRO A 467 -10.54 -5.34 -6.07
CA PRO A 467 -11.87 -5.37 -5.50
C PRO A 467 -12.72 -4.12 -5.78
N VAL A 468 -12.12 -2.95 -5.97
CA VAL A 468 -12.85 -1.68 -6.06
C VAL A 468 -12.93 -1.13 -7.49
N LEU A 469 -11.88 -1.33 -8.29
CA LEU A 469 -11.75 -0.89 -9.69
C LEU A 469 -11.08 -2.00 -10.52
N PRO A 470 -11.79 -3.11 -10.79
CA PRO A 470 -11.21 -4.29 -11.41
C PRO A 470 -10.66 -4.05 -12.83
N GLU A 471 -11.27 -3.13 -13.56
CA GLU A 471 -10.83 -2.68 -14.88
C GLU A 471 -9.45 -2.01 -14.83
N LEU A 472 -9.18 -1.19 -13.81
CA LEU A 472 -7.88 -0.54 -13.64
C LEU A 472 -6.83 -1.51 -13.10
N ALA A 473 -7.22 -2.41 -12.20
CA ALA A 473 -6.35 -3.49 -11.73
C ALA A 473 -5.86 -4.35 -12.89
N ARG A 474 -6.78 -4.79 -13.77
CA ARG A 474 -6.40 -5.60 -14.93
C ARG A 474 -5.50 -4.83 -15.88
N ARG A 475 -5.80 -3.56 -16.16
CA ARG A 475 -4.92 -2.71 -16.99
C ARG A 475 -3.51 -2.63 -16.42
N SER A 476 -3.40 -2.39 -15.12
CA SER A 476 -2.11 -2.34 -14.41
C SER A 476 -1.37 -3.67 -14.52
N TRP A 477 -2.06 -4.80 -14.27
CA TRP A 477 -1.47 -6.13 -14.40
C TRP A 477 -0.98 -6.43 -15.81
N GLU A 478 -1.78 -6.16 -16.83
CA GLU A 478 -1.42 -6.44 -18.22
C GLU A 478 -0.18 -5.65 -18.68
N ILE A 479 -0.02 -4.41 -18.21
CA ILE A 479 1.18 -3.61 -18.46
C ILE A 479 2.40 -4.24 -17.78
N VAL A 480 2.27 -4.65 -16.51
CA VAL A 480 3.35 -5.35 -15.78
C VAL A 480 3.71 -6.67 -16.47
N ARG A 481 2.71 -7.50 -16.77
CA ARG A 481 2.84 -8.82 -17.41
C ARG A 481 3.54 -8.75 -18.77
N HIS A 482 3.27 -7.69 -19.54
CA HIS A 482 3.84 -7.49 -20.86
C HIS A 482 5.24 -6.86 -20.82
N ASP A 483 5.42 -5.79 -20.04
CA ASP A 483 6.64 -4.97 -20.12
C ASP A 483 7.74 -5.39 -19.13
N LEU A 484 7.37 -6.07 -18.04
CA LEU A 484 8.26 -6.36 -16.92
C LEU A 484 8.43 -7.85 -16.62
N ILE A 485 7.61 -8.72 -17.20
CA ILE A 485 7.65 -10.16 -16.94
C ILE A 485 7.97 -10.88 -18.24
N ARG A 486 9.03 -11.67 -18.23
CA ARG A 486 9.38 -12.57 -19.33
C ARG A 486 9.08 -14.00 -18.91
N VAL A 487 8.37 -14.71 -19.76
CA VAL A 487 8.08 -16.14 -19.58
C VAL A 487 8.64 -16.89 -20.77
N GLY A 488 9.42 -17.93 -20.51
CA GLY A 488 10.05 -18.76 -21.54
C GLY A 488 10.52 -20.10 -21.00
N ARG A 489 11.30 -20.83 -21.79
CA ARG A 489 11.78 -22.18 -21.42
C ARG A 489 12.62 -22.21 -20.14
N GLY A 490 13.25 -21.09 -19.78
CA GLY A 490 14.04 -20.94 -18.54
C GLY A 490 13.22 -20.56 -17.30
N GLY A 491 11.89 -20.48 -17.40
CA GLY A 491 11.01 -20.06 -16.31
C GLY A 491 10.55 -18.60 -16.42
N VAL A 492 10.18 -18.03 -15.27
CA VAL A 492 9.64 -16.66 -15.16
C VAL A 492 10.72 -15.70 -14.67
N GLU A 493 11.00 -14.66 -15.42
CA GLU A 493 11.96 -13.61 -15.08
C GLU A 493 11.30 -12.24 -14.92
N LEU A 494 11.67 -11.53 -13.86
CA LEU A 494 11.21 -10.17 -13.58
C LEU A 494 12.27 -9.14 -13.95
N LYS A 495 11.87 -8.11 -14.70
CA LYS A 495 12.64 -6.89 -14.85
C LYS A 495 12.51 -6.06 -13.57
N VAL A 496 13.55 -6.07 -12.76
CA VAL A 496 13.59 -5.42 -11.44
C VAL A 496 14.51 -4.20 -11.43
N ASN A 497 14.18 -3.20 -10.61
CA ASN A 497 15.04 -2.06 -10.31
C ASN A 497 15.55 -2.10 -8.85
N GLY A 498 16.12 -0.99 -8.36
CA GLY A 498 16.74 -0.94 -7.02
C GLY A 498 15.76 -1.28 -5.89
N TRP A 499 14.55 -0.72 -5.92
CA TRP A 499 13.55 -0.90 -4.87
C TRP A 499 12.93 -2.30 -4.88
N ASP A 500 12.80 -2.92 -6.05
CA ASP A 500 12.37 -4.31 -6.18
C ASP A 500 13.31 -5.30 -5.47
N LYS A 501 14.55 -4.91 -5.15
CA LYS A 501 15.55 -5.76 -4.49
C LYS A 501 15.56 -5.61 -2.97
N ILE A 502 14.64 -4.85 -2.40
CA ILE A 502 14.54 -4.60 -0.96
C ILE A 502 13.22 -5.18 -0.45
N ASP A 503 13.32 -6.01 0.59
CA ASP A 503 12.15 -6.45 1.35
C ASP A 503 11.66 -5.28 2.20
N PHE A 504 10.52 -4.68 1.84
CA PHE A 504 9.99 -3.51 2.55
C PHE A 504 9.59 -3.79 4.00
N GLY A 505 9.37 -5.06 4.36
CA GLY A 505 9.02 -5.43 5.74
C GLY A 505 10.21 -5.41 6.69
N ASN A 506 11.45 -5.40 6.19
CA ASN A 506 12.64 -5.36 7.03
C ASN A 506 13.85 -4.55 6.47
N TYR A 507 13.66 -3.90 5.32
CA TYR A 507 14.64 -3.16 4.52
C TYR A 507 15.92 -3.91 4.13
N ARG A 508 15.92 -5.25 4.23
CA ARG A 508 17.06 -6.06 3.79
C ARG A 508 16.98 -6.32 2.30
N ARG A 509 18.14 -6.51 1.68
CA ARG A 509 18.22 -6.86 0.27
C ARG A 509 17.72 -8.28 0.05
N SER A 510 16.59 -8.43 -0.62
CA SER A 510 15.99 -9.71 -0.99
C SER A 510 14.96 -9.52 -2.11
N LEU A 511 14.85 -10.51 -3.00
CA LEU A 511 13.80 -10.57 -4.03
C LEU A 511 12.57 -11.36 -3.55
N LEU A 512 12.63 -11.99 -2.37
CA LEU A 512 11.59 -12.87 -1.85
C LEU A 512 10.20 -12.19 -1.83
N THR A 513 10.13 -11.00 -1.23
CA THR A 513 8.88 -10.23 -1.13
C THR A 513 8.38 -9.76 -2.49
N THR A 514 9.28 -9.39 -3.40
CA THR A 514 8.95 -9.02 -4.78
C THR A 514 8.34 -10.19 -5.54
N TYR A 515 8.97 -11.37 -5.49
CA TYR A 515 8.43 -12.58 -6.12
C TYR A 515 7.08 -12.94 -5.53
N ALA A 516 6.94 -12.86 -4.20
CA ALA A 516 5.69 -13.15 -3.50
C ALA A 516 4.56 -12.21 -3.93
N LEU A 517 4.80 -10.89 -3.94
CA LEU A 517 3.78 -9.90 -4.31
C LEU A 517 3.37 -10.01 -5.78
N VAL A 518 4.34 -10.21 -6.68
CA VAL A 518 4.03 -10.40 -8.10
C VAL A 518 3.26 -11.71 -8.30
N ALA A 519 3.61 -12.79 -7.59
CA ALA A 519 2.89 -14.07 -7.66
C ALA A 519 1.46 -13.97 -7.10
N ALA A 520 1.25 -13.28 -5.97
CA ALA A 520 -0.08 -13.05 -5.41
C ALA A 520 -0.96 -12.22 -6.34
N SER A 521 -0.37 -11.18 -6.95
CA SER A 521 -1.07 -10.35 -7.94
C SER A 521 -1.41 -11.15 -9.19
N ALA A 522 -0.47 -11.97 -9.69
CA ALA A 522 -0.70 -12.87 -10.82
C ALA A 522 -1.88 -13.81 -10.54
N ARG A 523 -1.88 -14.43 -9.35
CA ARG A 523 -2.93 -15.36 -8.94
C ARG A 523 -4.31 -14.69 -8.88
N GLU A 524 -4.39 -13.50 -8.28
CA GLU A 524 -5.64 -12.72 -8.25
C GLU A 524 -6.12 -12.34 -9.65
N MET A 525 -5.19 -12.10 -10.58
CA MET A 525 -5.45 -11.81 -11.99
C MET A 525 -5.69 -13.08 -12.83
N GLY A 526 -5.68 -14.29 -12.24
CA GLY A 526 -5.86 -15.54 -12.97
C GLY A 526 -4.71 -15.88 -13.93
N ASP A 527 -3.51 -15.34 -13.70
CA ASP A 527 -2.27 -15.67 -14.41
C ASP A 527 -1.48 -16.73 -13.63
N ASP A 528 -1.98 -17.97 -13.69
CA ASP A 528 -1.39 -19.10 -12.96
C ASP A 528 0.02 -19.44 -13.47
N GLU A 529 0.31 -19.20 -14.75
CA GLU A 529 1.64 -19.43 -15.35
C GLU A 529 2.72 -18.61 -14.63
N VAL A 530 2.47 -17.31 -14.44
CA VAL A 530 3.40 -16.43 -13.72
C VAL A 530 3.42 -16.75 -12.23
N ALA A 531 2.26 -16.98 -11.61
CA ALA A 531 2.15 -17.27 -10.19
C ALA A 531 2.93 -18.54 -9.81
N ASP A 532 2.72 -19.64 -10.53
CA ASP A 532 3.37 -20.92 -10.29
C ASP A 532 4.87 -20.85 -10.60
N GLY A 533 5.25 -20.16 -11.68
CA GLY A 533 6.67 -19.98 -12.02
C GLY A 533 7.44 -19.20 -10.95
N LEU A 534 6.86 -18.15 -10.38
CA LEU A 534 7.49 -17.40 -9.30
C LEU A 534 7.50 -18.15 -7.97
N LEU A 535 6.45 -18.90 -7.65
CA LEU A 535 6.43 -19.77 -6.46
C LEU A 535 7.50 -20.87 -6.54
N ALA A 536 7.67 -21.48 -7.72
CA ALA A 536 8.74 -22.45 -7.96
C ALA A 536 10.13 -21.82 -7.74
N ARG A 537 10.33 -20.58 -8.22
CA ARG A 537 11.57 -19.83 -7.96
C ARG A 537 11.78 -19.51 -6.48
N ILE A 538 10.71 -19.15 -5.76
CA ILE A 538 10.78 -18.94 -4.30
C ILE A 538 11.28 -20.21 -3.62
N ASP A 539 10.68 -21.36 -3.95
CA ASP A 539 11.02 -22.65 -3.35
C ASP A 539 12.44 -23.13 -3.73
N SER A 540 12.96 -22.77 -4.90
CA SER A 540 14.28 -23.19 -5.36
C SER A 540 15.44 -22.23 -5.01
N GLU A 541 15.18 -20.93 -4.93
CA GLU A 541 16.23 -19.90 -4.77
C GLU A 541 16.39 -19.41 -3.33
N PHE A 542 15.40 -19.62 -2.46
CA PHE A 542 15.43 -19.11 -1.09
C PHE A 542 15.37 -20.24 -0.07
N ASP A 543 16.41 -20.32 0.74
CA ASP A 543 16.47 -21.27 1.85
C ASP A 543 15.29 -21.04 2.81
N SER A 544 14.62 -22.13 3.16
CA SER A 544 13.64 -22.14 4.24
C SER A 544 13.88 -23.30 5.20
N GLU A 545 13.57 -23.07 6.47
CA GLU A 545 13.62 -24.08 7.53
C GLU A 545 12.25 -24.23 8.18
N VAL A 546 11.94 -25.43 8.66
CA VAL A 546 10.73 -25.68 9.45
C VAL A 546 11.14 -25.96 10.89
N THR A 547 10.83 -25.03 11.79
CA THR A 547 11.17 -25.12 13.21
C THR A 547 9.87 -25.15 14.02
N GLY A 548 9.69 -26.18 14.86
CA GLY A 548 8.46 -26.33 15.63
C GLY A 548 7.19 -26.46 14.79
N GLY A 549 7.31 -26.90 13.52
CA GLY A 549 6.23 -27.00 12.54
C GLY A 549 5.87 -25.68 11.84
N VAL A 550 6.67 -24.62 11.99
CA VAL A 550 6.50 -23.33 11.33
C VAL A 550 7.59 -23.13 10.29
N ARG A 551 7.23 -22.73 9.06
CA ARG A 551 8.21 -22.43 8.01
C ARG A 551 8.75 -21.01 8.12
N HIS A 552 10.06 -20.87 8.06
CA HIS A 552 10.79 -19.61 8.03
C HIS A 552 11.68 -19.54 6.79
N TYR A 553 11.46 -18.55 5.92
CA TYR A 553 12.40 -18.20 4.86
C TYR A 553 13.51 -17.31 5.42
N LYS A 554 14.76 -17.70 5.18
CA LYS A 554 15.92 -16.99 5.74
C LYS A 554 15.95 -15.54 5.28
N GLY A 555 15.92 -14.62 6.24
CA GLY A 555 15.95 -13.17 5.97
C GLY A 555 14.64 -12.57 5.44
N GLY A 556 13.57 -13.36 5.29
CA GLY A 556 12.26 -12.86 4.90
C GLY A 556 11.52 -12.18 6.05
N SER A 557 10.87 -11.05 5.77
CA SER A 557 10.01 -10.33 6.73
C SER A 557 8.69 -11.06 7.00
N VAL A 558 7.96 -10.63 8.03
CA VAL A 558 6.58 -11.09 8.27
C VAL A 558 5.69 -10.83 7.06
N SER A 559 5.83 -9.67 6.42
CA SER A 559 5.09 -9.30 5.21
C SER A 559 5.40 -10.25 4.05
N ALA A 560 6.67 -10.66 3.87
CA ALA A 560 7.04 -11.63 2.84
C ALA A 560 6.29 -12.95 3.03
N HIS A 561 6.31 -13.52 4.24
CA HIS A 561 5.64 -14.79 4.55
C HIS A 561 4.12 -14.71 4.34
N ALA A 562 3.50 -13.62 4.78
CA ALA A 562 2.07 -13.39 4.61
C ALA A 562 1.68 -13.39 3.12
N VAL A 563 2.44 -12.69 2.28
CA VAL A 563 2.15 -12.59 0.85
C VAL A 563 2.47 -13.89 0.10
N ILE A 564 3.52 -14.63 0.49
CA ILE A 564 3.78 -15.97 -0.08
C ILE A 564 2.57 -16.88 0.16
N HIS A 565 1.98 -16.82 1.37
CA HIS A 565 0.77 -17.57 1.67
C HIS A 565 -0.38 -17.15 0.74
N ALA A 566 -0.59 -15.85 0.53
CA ALA A 566 -1.59 -15.34 -0.39
C ALA A 566 -1.44 -15.91 -1.81
N ALA A 567 -0.21 -15.89 -2.36
CA ALA A 567 0.10 -16.42 -3.68
C ALA A 567 -0.21 -17.92 -3.83
N ARG A 568 -0.07 -18.69 -2.74
CA ARG A 568 -0.37 -20.12 -2.68
C ARG A 568 -1.85 -20.44 -2.55
N VAL A 569 -2.65 -19.54 -1.96
CA VAL A 569 -4.07 -19.81 -1.65
C VAL A 569 -5.08 -19.07 -2.53
N LEU A 570 -4.71 -17.95 -3.14
CA LEU A 570 -5.61 -17.21 -4.02
C LEU A 570 -5.93 -17.97 -5.31
N ARG A 571 -6.89 -17.42 -6.06
CA ARG A 571 -7.30 -17.82 -7.41
C ARG A 571 -7.75 -16.58 -8.19
N GLY A 572 -8.06 -16.73 -9.47
CA GLY A 572 -8.64 -15.65 -10.27
C GLY A 572 -9.91 -15.09 -9.61
N ASN A 573 -9.94 -13.77 -9.38
CA ASN A 573 -10.94 -13.04 -8.61
C ASN A 573 -11.08 -13.45 -7.13
N GLY A 574 -10.16 -14.18 -6.51
CA GLY A 574 -10.32 -14.66 -5.13
C GLY A 574 -10.58 -13.53 -4.12
N PHE A 575 -9.80 -12.45 -4.19
CA PHE A 575 -9.95 -11.28 -3.34
C PHE A 575 -11.07 -10.35 -3.83
N HIS A 576 -11.19 -10.15 -5.13
CA HIS A 576 -12.31 -9.41 -5.71
C HIS A 576 -13.66 -9.99 -5.29
N ASP A 577 -13.81 -11.32 -5.34
CA ASP A 577 -15.04 -12.03 -5.00
C ASP A 577 -15.36 -11.89 -3.51
N LEU A 578 -14.36 -12.01 -2.62
CA LEU A 578 -14.53 -11.77 -1.19
C LEU A 578 -15.20 -10.41 -0.89
N VAL A 579 -14.76 -9.36 -1.59
CA VAL A 579 -15.17 -7.97 -1.32
C VAL A 579 -16.35 -7.51 -2.20
N SER A 580 -16.51 -8.03 -3.40
CA SER A 580 -17.60 -7.63 -4.31
C SER A 580 -18.81 -8.56 -4.23
N VAL A 581 -18.60 -9.85 -3.98
CA VAL A 581 -19.65 -10.88 -3.92
C VAL A 581 -19.93 -11.30 -2.47
N GLY A 582 -18.86 -11.56 -1.70
CA GLY A 582 -18.90 -12.02 -0.30
C GLY A 582 -19.26 -13.49 -0.14
N MET A 583 -19.59 -13.85 1.10
CA MET A 583 -20.00 -15.21 1.45
C MET A 583 -21.37 -15.53 0.83
N PRO A 584 -21.46 -16.49 -0.11
CA PRO A 584 -22.74 -16.94 -0.67
C PRO A 584 -23.59 -17.61 0.44
N GLU A 585 -24.90 -17.65 0.26
CA GLU A 585 -25.83 -18.14 1.29
C GLU A 585 -25.48 -19.56 1.81
N PRO A 586 -25.13 -20.54 0.96
CA PRO A 586 -24.74 -21.87 1.43
C PRO A 586 -23.55 -21.87 2.39
N TRP A 587 -22.54 -21.01 2.15
CA TRP A 587 -21.38 -20.88 3.03
C TRP A 587 -21.70 -20.12 4.31
N ARG A 588 -22.64 -19.18 4.24
CA ARG A 588 -22.98 -18.26 5.33
C ARG A 588 -23.92 -18.88 6.37
N ARG A 589 -24.87 -19.71 5.93
CA ARG A 589 -25.95 -20.27 6.77
C ARG A 589 -25.83 -21.78 7.00
N GLY A 590 -24.94 -22.45 6.28
CA GLY A 590 -24.74 -23.89 6.41
C GLY A 590 -23.97 -24.28 7.68
N PRO A 591 -23.92 -25.59 8.00
CA PRO A 591 -23.11 -26.11 9.09
C PRO A 591 -21.68 -25.57 9.11
N LEU A 592 -21.17 -25.32 10.31
CA LEU A 592 -19.93 -24.59 10.54
C LEU A 592 -19.04 -25.33 11.55
N LEU A 593 -17.74 -25.36 11.30
CA LEU A 593 -16.75 -25.71 12.32
C LEU A 593 -16.53 -24.48 13.21
N GLN A 594 -17.11 -24.51 14.41
CA GLN A 594 -17.05 -23.42 15.37
C GLN A 594 -15.76 -23.45 16.19
N GLU A 595 -15.28 -24.64 16.57
CA GLU A 595 -14.15 -24.81 17.49
C GLU A 595 -13.25 -25.96 17.04
N ALA A 596 -11.94 -25.71 17.08
CA ALA A 596 -10.88 -26.71 16.92
C ALA A 596 -9.67 -26.27 17.75
N PRO A 597 -8.99 -27.18 18.47
CA PRO A 597 -7.86 -26.81 19.32
C PRO A 597 -6.62 -26.49 18.47
N TYR A 598 -5.98 -25.35 18.77
CA TYR A 598 -4.74 -24.91 18.14
C TYR A 598 -3.57 -25.00 19.13
N PRO A 599 -2.38 -25.51 18.72
CA PRO A 599 -1.97 -25.91 17.37
C PRO A 599 -2.26 -27.37 17.00
N GLN A 600 -3.04 -28.11 17.79
CA GLN A 600 -3.22 -29.55 17.60
C GLN A 600 -3.93 -29.92 16.28
N VAL A 601 -4.93 -29.13 15.89
CA VAL A 601 -5.73 -29.33 14.67
C VAL A 601 -5.57 -28.14 13.74
N LEU A 602 -4.95 -28.37 12.58
CA LEU A 602 -4.90 -27.40 11.48
C LEU A 602 -6.06 -27.66 10.52
N VAL A 603 -6.92 -26.68 10.36
CA VAL A 603 -7.99 -26.69 9.36
C VAL A 603 -7.41 -26.28 8.01
N ALA A 604 -7.11 -27.27 7.17
CA ALA A 604 -6.59 -27.06 5.82
C ALA A 604 -7.70 -26.66 4.84
N GLY A 605 -8.93 -27.13 5.06
CA GLY A 605 -10.10 -26.77 4.27
C GLY A 605 -11.39 -26.93 5.07
N ALA A 606 -12.36 -26.04 4.84
CA ALA A 606 -13.68 -26.10 5.48
C ALA A 606 -14.74 -25.42 4.61
N VAL A 607 -15.72 -26.17 4.11
CA VAL A 607 -16.80 -25.64 3.27
C VAL A 607 -18.14 -26.28 3.61
N SER A 608 -19.21 -25.51 3.49
CA SER A 608 -20.58 -26.02 3.57
C SER A 608 -21.31 -25.81 2.26
N ASP A 609 -22.16 -26.76 1.89
CA ASP A 609 -23.11 -26.63 0.76
C ASP A 609 -24.50 -26.14 1.23
N GLY A 610 -24.60 -25.64 2.47
CA GLY A 610 -25.85 -25.23 3.11
C GLY A 610 -26.55 -26.36 3.87
N GLN A 611 -26.15 -27.62 3.68
CA GLN A 611 -26.74 -28.77 4.37
C GLN A 611 -25.71 -29.62 5.10
N ALA A 612 -24.57 -29.87 4.46
CA ALA A 612 -23.46 -30.66 4.97
C ALA A 612 -22.23 -29.78 5.23
N LEU A 613 -21.34 -30.27 6.08
CA LEU A 613 -20.02 -29.69 6.33
C LEU A 613 -18.94 -30.65 5.81
N PHE A 614 -17.98 -30.10 5.08
CA PHE A 614 -16.82 -30.79 4.55
C PHE A 614 -15.57 -30.16 5.13
N LEU A 615 -14.74 -30.96 5.79
CA LEU A 615 -13.51 -30.52 6.43
C LEU A 615 -12.33 -31.33 5.92
N ARG A 616 -11.19 -30.66 5.79
CA ARG A 616 -9.87 -31.26 5.64
C ARG A 616 -9.00 -30.81 6.80
N LEU A 617 -8.61 -31.74 7.66
CA LEU A 617 -7.91 -31.47 8.92
C LEU A 617 -6.55 -32.14 8.92
N ALA A 618 -5.53 -31.48 9.50
CA ALA A 618 -4.19 -32.02 9.67
C ALA A 618 -3.73 -31.92 11.14
N PRO A 619 -2.90 -32.86 11.62
CA PRO A 619 -2.23 -32.70 12.91
C PRO A 619 -1.22 -31.55 12.83
N GLY A 620 -1.30 -30.58 13.74
CA GLY A 620 -0.37 -29.45 13.76
C GLY A 620 0.77 -29.57 14.77
N ALA A 621 0.60 -30.38 15.82
CA ALA A 621 1.59 -30.59 16.88
C ALA A 621 1.58 -32.05 17.37
N GLY A 622 1.67 -32.99 16.43
CA GLY A 622 1.61 -34.44 16.70
C GLY A 622 0.22 -35.03 16.52
N GLY A 623 0.17 -36.36 16.40
CA GLY A 623 -1.07 -37.11 16.23
C GLY A 623 -1.85 -37.28 17.54
N GLY A 624 -3.17 -37.46 17.45
CA GLY A 624 -4.00 -37.68 18.62
C GLY A 624 -5.50 -37.56 18.37
N ARG A 625 -6.27 -37.71 19.47
CA ARG A 625 -7.73 -37.53 19.49
C ARG A 625 -8.06 -36.13 19.97
N PHE A 626 -8.81 -35.37 19.17
CA PHE A 626 -9.12 -33.97 19.47
C PHE A 626 -10.62 -33.68 19.37
N PRO A 627 -11.17 -32.82 20.25
CA PRO A 627 -12.56 -32.39 20.16
C PRO A 627 -12.74 -31.34 19.05
N LEU A 628 -13.86 -31.40 18.36
CA LEU A 628 -14.35 -30.39 17.43
C LEU A 628 -15.74 -29.92 17.87
N GLY A 629 -15.95 -28.61 17.83
CA GLY A 629 -17.25 -27.99 18.08
C GLY A 629 -17.90 -27.53 16.78
N LEU A 630 -19.14 -27.95 16.55
CA LEU A 630 -19.94 -27.59 15.38
C LEU A 630 -21.05 -26.62 15.78
N SER A 631 -21.39 -25.70 14.87
CA SER A 631 -22.54 -24.81 15.00
C SER A 631 -23.27 -24.69 13.65
N GLN A 632 -24.41 -23.99 13.66
CA GLN A 632 -25.26 -23.82 12.47
C GLN A 632 -25.76 -25.14 11.85
N LEU A 633 -25.86 -26.19 12.67
CA LEU A 633 -26.59 -27.41 12.31
C LEU A 633 -28.10 -27.12 12.39
N ARG A 634 -28.91 -27.93 11.71
CA ARG A 634 -30.37 -27.91 11.88
C ARG A 634 -30.69 -28.36 13.30
N PRO A 635 -31.43 -27.56 14.10
CA PRO A 635 -31.78 -27.92 15.46
C PRO A 635 -32.41 -29.31 15.57
N ASP A 636 -32.03 -30.06 16.59
CA ASP A 636 -32.52 -31.40 16.94
C ASP A 636 -32.33 -32.51 15.87
N ALA A 637 -31.70 -32.19 14.73
CA ALA A 637 -31.51 -33.12 13.62
C ALA A 637 -30.34 -34.09 13.85
N GLU A 638 -30.46 -35.30 13.29
CA GLU A 638 -29.36 -36.27 13.23
C GLU A 638 -28.48 -36.04 12.00
N TYR A 639 -27.18 -36.28 12.17
CA TYR A 639 -26.18 -36.20 11.13
C TYR A 639 -25.34 -37.47 11.12
N CYS A 640 -25.01 -37.96 9.94
CA CYS A 640 -23.97 -38.96 9.73
C CYS A 640 -22.60 -38.31 9.68
N VAL A 641 -21.63 -38.92 10.35
CA VAL A 641 -20.25 -38.48 10.41
C VAL A 641 -19.38 -39.50 9.68
N ILE A 642 -18.66 -39.05 8.65
CA ILE A 642 -17.75 -39.86 7.85
C ILE A 642 -16.33 -39.36 8.10
N GLY A 643 -15.43 -40.24 8.54
CA GLY A 643 -14.05 -39.89 8.89
C GLY A 643 -13.87 -39.35 10.32
N GLY A 644 -14.88 -39.46 11.19
CA GLY A 644 -14.79 -39.16 12.63
C GLY A 644 -14.76 -40.44 13.49
N THR A 645 -14.62 -40.29 14.82
CA THR A 645 -14.59 -41.45 15.75
C THR A 645 -15.96 -42.06 16.03
N GLY A 646 -17.04 -41.35 15.69
CA GLY A 646 -18.42 -41.83 15.70
C GLY A 646 -19.04 -41.78 14.31
N THR A 647 -20.14 -42.51 14.10
CA THR A 647 -20.85 -42.57 12.82
C THR A 647 -22.09 -41.67 12.76
N ARG A 648 -22.58 -41.22 13.92
CA ARG A 648 -23.73 -40.32 14.06
C ARG A 648 -23.49 -39.27 15.13
N LEU A 649 -24.07 -38.09 14.93
CA LEU A 649 -24.19 -37.03 15.93
C LEU A 649 -25.60 -36.44 15.86
N ARG A 650 -26.09 -35.89 16.97
CA ARG A 650 -27.35 -35.15 17.01
C ARG A 650 -27.08 -33.72 17.43
N ALA A 651 -27.61 -32.76 16.69
CA ALA A 651 -27.54 -31.35 17.04
C ALA A 651 -28.49 -31.07 18.22
N ASP A 652 -28.10 -30.15 19.10
CA ASP A 652 -28.99 -29.63 20.13
C ASP A 652 -30.04 -28.65 19.56
N GLY A 653 -30.93 -28.14 20.42
CA GLY A 653 -31.95 -27.17 20.03
C GLY A 653 -31.41 -25.81 19.57
N GLN A 654 -30.10 -25.54 19.72
CA GLN A 654 -29.42 -24.37 19.20
C GLN A 654 -28.63 -24.66 17.91
N GLY A 655 -28.71 -25.88 17.38
CA GLY A 655 -27.97 -26.28 16.19
C GLY A 655 -26.47 -26.48 16.46
N ARG A 656 -26.09 -26.89 17.67
CA ARG A 656 -24.70 -27.17 18.05
C ARG A 656 -24.49 -28.65 18.31
N ALA A 657 -23.27 -29.13 18.09
CA ALA A 657 -22.85 -30.48 18.45
C ALA A 657 -21.35 -30.52 18.70
N SER A 658 -20.88 -31.55 19.38
CA SER A 658 -19.46 -31.86 19.52
C SER A 658 -19.16 -33.25 19.00
N LEU A 659 -17.97 -33.42 18.43
CA LEU A 659 -17.46 -34.73 18.02
C LEU A 659 -15.96 -34.80 18.26
N HIS A 660 -15.41 -36.01 18.26
CA HIS A 660 -13.96 -36.20 18.30
C HIS A 660 -13.46 -36.69 16.95
N VAL A 661 -12.24 -36.28 16.59
CA VAL A 661 -11.52 -36.76 15.42
C VAL A 661 -10.18 -37.34 15.88
N ASP A 662 -9.83 -38.50 15.32
CA ASP A 662 -8.49 -39.08 15.46
C ASP A 662 -7.66 -38.59 14.27
N LEU A 663 -6.60 -37.83 14.53
CA LEU A 663 -5.77 -37.19 13.51
C LEU A 663 -4.31 -37.60 13.68
N ASP A 664 -3.83 -38.48 12.81
CA ASP A 664 -2.40 -38.82 12.68
C ASP A 664 -1.80 -38.31 11.37
N ARG A 665 -2.67 -37.94 10.42
CA ARG A 665 -2.33 -37.44 9.09
C ARG A 665 -3.44 -36.52 8.60
N LEU A 666 -3.23 -35.93 7.43
CA LEU A 666 -4.25 -35.17 6.73
C LEU A 666 -5.48 -36.04 6.44
N GLN A 667 -6.66 -35.63 6.90
CA GLN A 667 -7.89 -36.44 6.90
C GLN A 667 -9.11 -35.64 6.46
N ASP A 668 -9.99 -36.30 5.71
CA ASP A 668 -11.32 -35.78 5.36
C ASP A 668 -12.33 -36.14 6.44
N LEU A 669 -13.14 -35.15 6.82
CA LEU A 669 -14.29 -35.32 7.70
C LEU A 669 -15.52 -34.73 7.02
N ARG A 670 -16.62 -35.48 6.97
CA ARG A 670 -17.91 -35.02 6.45
C ARG A 670 -18.99 -35.19 7.49
N VAL A 671 -19.81 -34.16 7.65
CA VAL A 671 -20.99 -34.16 8.53
C VAL A 671 -22.20 -33.88 7.65
N VAL A 672 -23.05 -34.88 7.47
CA VAL A 672 -24.15 -34.87 6.48
C VAL A 672 -25.47 -35.16 7.21
N PRO A 673 -26.55 -34.40 7.00
CA PRO A 673 -27.83 -34.67 7.66
C PRO A 673 -28.37 -36.04 7.25
N VAL A 674 -28.94 -36.77 8.21
CA VAL A 674 -29.70 -38.00 7.92
C VAL A 674 -31.03 -37.56 7.29
N GLN A 675 -31.37 -38.15 6.13
CA GLN A 675 -32.63 -37.87 5.44
C GLN A 675 -33.83 -38.45 6.17
#